data_AF-A0A6M2AFX4-F1
#
_entry.id   AF-A0A6M2AFX4-F1
#
_cell.length_a   1.000
_cell.length_b   1.000
_cell.length_c   1.000
_cell.angle_alpha   90.00
_cell.angle_beta   90.00
_cell.angle_gamma   90.00
#
_symmetry.space_group_name_H-M   'P 1'
#
loop_
_entity.id
_entity.type
_entity.pdbx_description
1 polymer ?
#
loop_
_entity_poly.entity_id
_entity_poly.type
_entity_poly.pdbx_seq_one_letter_code
_entity_poly.pdbx_strand_id
1 'polypeptide(L)'
;MLRKIKRYIKKNPLDEILKKAKKNNKKTFLLAWNRALGDISLGLYAVVFKIKEQIKDAKITFLIREDLFEGFELLDGIDFITVSFWRRYIPFDIYHTLHLLNIDSKKYDVIIDKVDPNYWVKWQISNLIPKLRWKNKFDLLADKFKLPKNKILIAVQPTIETKHSPWRQYPKKYFEKLFSKANRDIIFVLLGIDKKDKFDFPNVIDLRGKTTLIDALSIIKNRCSYFISLDSGILSLFYFLDVNFSIKLIALWGSKDVGVIKQNVKSPNKDLMYTPLIYEKTLHNLKPEKLLKNIYPLDIEKILKENKQKVLLEKFQKFKISKKKKLIHEIFSIDRDVLKKQKAFLSKIFLSKRSIVEKIHPLKIAKKAKLKDFKVGKKLIVKNKVALIILAAGQGSRLGFDKAKGLFKIENKTLFEHVIEKIQIKQETLKVKLYFSIMTSHLNNDEIIEYFKDNNYFGFDKDQIDFFMQEKAPFLDENANWLFKNDKIEKTSNGNGSIYKSFCESNIYFKYSTKNIKYLSVVPIDNPLLDPFDENFIGFHKRDKNEISIKCMKRETLDEKKGAIGEKNGKVQIVEYINLVNNQNYKYSNSGIYLIDLKFFKKLKNKNLKYHFIKKRVKNSEDIFAYKSESFIFDGFTYANKINTMLDDKQNFYAPIKDKKSLKYVEKLLSLEKANQNVLK
;
A
#
# COMPACT_ATOMS: atom_id res chain seq x y z
N MET A 1 28.56 25.27 3.77
CA MET A 1 28.66 24.18 4.76
C MET A 1 27.99 24.52 6.09
N LEU A 2 28.32 25.67 6.69
CA LEU A 2 27.77 26.17 7.98
C LEU A 2 26.22 26.22 8.07
N ARG A 3 25.52 26.70 7.03
CA ARG A 3 24.04 26.69 6.97
C ARG A 3 23.42 25.28 7.02
N LYS A 4 24.09 24.27 6.46
CA LYS A 4 23.63 22.87 6.53
C LYS A 4 23.83 22.30 7.93
N ILE A 5 24.97 22.56 8.58
CA ILE A 5 25.27 22.12 9.96
C ILE A 5 24.32 22.77 10.98
N LYS A 6 24.07 24.09 10.86
CA LYS A 6 23.11 24.82 11.74
C LYS A 6 21.68 24.28 11.66
N ARG A 7 21.28 23.69 10.52
CA ARG A 7 19.95 23.06 10.31
C ARG A 7 19.82 21.67 10.95
N TYR A 8 20.92 20.99 11.28
CA TYR A 8 20.88 19.71 12.01
C TYR A 8 20.72 19.89 13.52
N ILE A 9 21.11 21.04 14.06
CA ILE A 9 21.08 21.35 15.50
C ILE A 9 19.79 22.10 15.88
N LYS A 10 19.22 22.91 14.96
CA LYS A 10 17.98 23.65 15.21
C LYS A 10 16.73 22.78 15.10
N LYS A 11 15.75 23.05 15.97
CA LYS A 11 14.40 22.49 15.88
C LYS A 11 13.75 22.86 14.54
N ASN A 12 12.92 21.95 14.04
CA ASN A 12 12.20 22.13 12.79
C ASN A 12 11.23 23.34 12.90
N PRO A 13 11.33 24.34 12.02
CA PRO A 13 10.49 25.54 12.10
C PRO A 13 8.99 25.25 12.05
N LEU A 14 8.57 24.27 11.24
CA LEU A 14 7.16 23.89 11.16
C LEU A 14 6.66 23.33 12.50
N ASP A 15 7.48 22.52 13.19
CA ASP A 15 7.10 21.97 14.50
C ASP A 15 6.99 23.09 15.57
N GLU A 16 7.84 24.11 15.50
CA GLU A 16 7.73 25.27 16.41
C GLU A 16 6.48 26.11 16.14
N ILE A 17 6.17 26.38 14.87
CA ILE A 17 4.95 27.08 14.46
C ILE A 17 3.73 26.32 14.97
N LEU A 18 3.66 25.01 14.72
CA LEU A 18 2.51 24.18 15.11
C LEU A 18 2.40 24.02 16.62
N LYS A 19 3.52 23.92 17.35
CA LYS A 19 3.51 23.90 18.82
C LYS A 19 2.92 25.19 19.38
N LYS A 20 3.30 26.35 18.85
CA LYS A 20 2.75 27.66 19.26
C LYS A 20 1.28 27.79 18.88
N ALA A 21 0.92 27.43 17.65
CA ALA A 21 -0.46 27.47 17.17
C ALA A 21 -1.38 26.62 18.04
N LYS A 22 -0.98 25.37 18.33
CA LYS A 22 -1.72 24.46 19.21
C LYS A 22 -1.86 24.99 20.63
N LYS A 23 -0.79 25.56 21.21
CA LYS A 23 -0.85 26.16 22.55
C LYS A 23 -1.87 27.30 22.62
N ASN A 24 -1.98 28.08 21.54
CA ASN A 24 -2.84 29.27 21.47
C ASN A 24 -4.18 29.00 20.76
N ASN A 25 -4.57 27.73 20.58
CA ASN A 25 -5.81 27.32 19.90
C ASN A 25 -6.02 27.94 18.51
N LYS A 26 -4.94 28.20 17.78
CA LYS A 26 -4.95 28.74 16.41
C LYS A 26 -5.24 27.63 15.40
N LYS A 27 -6.19 27.87 14.50
CA LYS A 27 -6.74 26.83 13.60
C LYS A 27 -6.78 27.21 12.13
N THR A 28 -6.69 28.50 11.80
CA THR A 28 -6.71 28.99 10.42
C THR A 28 -5.30 29.34 9.94
N PHE A 29 -4.90 28.73 8.82
CA PHE A 29 -3.55 28.85 8.27
C PHE A 29 -3.60 29.41 6.85
N LEU A 30 -2.80 30.44 6.58
CA LEU A 30 -2.53 30.93 5.24
C LEU A 30 -1.07 30.64 4.87
N LEU A 31 -0.85 29.92 3.77
CA LEU A 31 0.48 29.60 3.25
C LEU A 31 0.65 30.22 1.86
N ALA A 32 1.82 30.76 1.55
CA ALA A 32 2.11 31.24 0.20
C ALA A 32 3.01 30.28 -0.59
N TRP A 33 2.67 30.07 -1.86
CA TRP A 33 3.45 29.23 -2.76
C TRP A 33 3.50 29.73 -4.20
N ASN A 34 4.64 30.29 -4.60
CA ASN A 34 4.90 30.77 -5.97
C ASN A 34 6.02 29.98 -6.69
N ARG A 35 6.28 28.73 -6.27
CA ARG A 35 7.40 27.92 -6.78
C ARG A 35 6.91 26.81 -7.73
N ALA A 36 7.56 25.65 -7.73
CA ALA A 36 7.34 24.62 -8.73
C ALA A 36 6.06 23.81 -8.50
N LEU A 37 5.45 23.33 -9.59
CA LEU A 37 4.28 22.46 -9.58
C LEU A 37 4.53 21.13 -8.86
N GLY A 38 5.69 20.50 -9.09
CA GLY A 38 6.02 19.20 -8.50
C GLY A 38 6.12 19.22 -6.97
N ASP A 39 6.38 20.38 -6.36
CA ASP A 39 6.46 20.51 -4.90
C ASP A 39 5.10 20.26 -4.21
N ILE A 40 3.98 20.36 -4.93
CA ILE A 40 2.64 20.00 -4.42
C ILE A 40 2.65 18.57 -3.85
N SER A 41 3.12 17.61 -4.65
CA SER A 41 3.22 16.22 -4.20
C SER A 41 4.52 15.92 -3.45
N LEU A 42 5.63 16.59 -3.78
CA LEU A 42 6.96 16.27 -3.22
C LEU A 42 7.23 16.93 -1.84
N GLY A 43 6.35 17.83 -1.39
CA GLY A 43 6.61 18.66 -0.23
C GLY A 43 5.36 19.19 0.47
N LEU A 44 4.51 19.90 -0.27
CA LEU A 44 3.35 20.60 0.31
C LEU A 44 2.32 19.62 0.88
N TYR A 45 2.11 18.47 0.24
CA TYR A 45 1.30 17.39 0.81
C TYR A 45 1.74 17.03 2.24
N ALA A 46 3.06 16.88 2.47
CA ALA A 46 3.58 16.56 3.79
C ALA A 46 3.45 17.72 4.80
N VAL A 47 3.49 18.98 4.32
CA VAL A 47 3.21 20.15 5.16
C VAL A 47 1.75 20.13 5.62
N VAL A 48 0.80 19.94 4.70
CA VAL A 48 -0.63 19.82 5.00
C VAL A 48 -0.89 18.66 5.95
N PHE A 49 -0.30 17.49 5.66
CA PHE A 49 -0.36 16.32 6.52
C PHE A 49 0.09 16.64 7.95
N LYS A 50 1.22 17.35 8.09
CA LYS A 50 1.79 17.67 9.40
C LYS A 50 0.95 18.66 10.20
N ILE A 51 0.39 19.67 9.54
CA ILE A 51 -0.53 20.64 10.16
C ILE A 51 -1.75 19.88 10.71
N LYS A 52 -2.40 19.04 9.87
CA LYS A 52 -3.58 18.26 10.26
C LYS A 52 -3.31 17.17 11.29
N GLU A 53 -2.09 16.60 11.31
CA GLU A 53 -1.68 15.64 12.33
C GLU A 53 -1.62 16.30 13.72
N GLN A 54 -1.17 17.56 13.81
CA GLN A 54 -1.03 18.26 15.09
C GLN A 54 -2.31 18.99 15.52
N ILE A 55 -3.08 19.51 14.56
CA ILE A 55 -4.29 20.32 14.73
C ILE A 55 -5.36 19.76 13.77
N LYS A 56 -6.18 18.83 14.27
CA LYS A 56 -7.09 17.97 13.47
C LYS A 56 -8.13 18.76 12.67
N ASP A 57 -8.58 19.90 13.20
CA ASP A 57 -9.58 20.80 12.65
C ASP A 57 -8.98 22.05 11.97
N ALA A 58 -7.69 22.02 11.63
CA ALA A 58 -7.04 23.12 10.93
C ALA A 58 -7.66 23.37 9.55
N LYS A 59 -8.02 24.64 9.29
CA LYS A 59 -8.39 25.15 7.96
C LYS A 59 -7.14 25.73 7.31
N ILE A 60 -6.79 25.26 6.12
CA ILE A 60 -5.54 25.58 5.45
C ILE A 60 -5.86 26.18 4.09
N THR A 61 -5.44 27.42 3.87
CA THR A 61 -5.58 28.13 2.59
C THR A 61 -4.21 28.40 1.99
N PHE A 62 -4.04 28.18 0.69
CA PHE A 62 -2.83 28.57 -0.04
C PHE A 62 -3.07 29.79 -0.93
N LEU A 63 -2.22 30.83 -0.84
CA LEU A 63 -2.04 31.77 -1.94
C LEU A 63 -1.11 31.13 -2.97
N ILE A 64 -1.54 31.06 -4.23
CA ILE A 64 -0.81 30.37 -5.30
C ILE A 64 -0.78 31.19 -6.57
N ARG A 65 0.20 30.93 -7.42
CA ARG A 65 0.20 31.46 -8.78
C ARG A 65 -0.87 30.77 -9.63
N GLU A 66 -1.46 31.49 -10.57
CA GLU A 66 -2.59 31.03 -11.39
C GLU A 66 -2.33 29.70 -12.13
N ASP A 67 -1.13 29.53 -12.70
CA ASP A 67 -0.74 28.30 -13.42
C ASP A 67 -0.59 27.05 -12.53
N LEU A 68 -0.71 27.18 -11.20
CA LEU A 68 -0.70 26.07 -10.26
C LEU A 68 -2.12 25.61 -9.87
N PHE A 69 -3.16 26.35 -10.26
CA PHE A 69 -4.56 26.10 -9.90
C PHE A 69 -4.95 24.62 -10.03
N GLU A 70 -4.72 24.04 -11.21
CA GLU A 70 -5.08 22.65 -11.50
C GLU A 70 -4.27 21.62 -10.69
N GLY A 71 -3.05 21.94 -10.30
CA GLY A 71 -2.26 21.09 -9.41
C GLY A 71 -2.82 21.08 -8.00
N PHE A 72 -3.27 22.24 -7.51
CA PHE A 72 -3.88 22.38 -6.19
C PHE A 72 -5.31 21.82 -6.13
N GLU A 73 -6.05 21.78 -7.24
CA GLU A 73 -7.32 21.05 -7.37
C GLU A 73 -7.21 19.55 -6.98
N LEU A 74 -6.01 18.97 -7.06
CA LEU A 74 -5.70 17.59 -6.69
C LEU A 74 -5.27 17.43 -5.23
N LEU A 75 -4.95 18.52 -4.51
CA LEU A 75 -4.53 18.48 -3.12
C LEU A 75 -5.76 18.57 -2.20
N ASP A 76 -6.06 17.51 -1.46
CA ASP A 76 -7.31 17.42 -0.70
C ASP A 76 -7.27 18.16 0.65
N GLY A 77 -8.43 18.66 1.06
CA GLY A 77 -8.65 19.25 2.37
C GLY A 77 -7.90 20.56 2.61
N ILE A 78 -7.67 21.33 1.55
CA ILE A 78 -7.17 22.70 1.58
C ILE A 78 -8.08 23.58 0.73
N ASP A 79 -8.04 24.87 0.99
CA ASP A 79 -8.53 25.91 0.09
C ASP A 79 -7.34 26.57 -0.60
N PHE A 80 -7.58 27.30 -1.69
CA PHE A 80 -6.55 28.12 -2.31
C PHE A 80 -7.15 29.35 -3.00
N ILE A 81 -6.30 30.37 -3.18
CA ILE A 81 -6.62 31.62 -3.84
C ILE A 81 -5.52 31.88 -4.87
N THR A 82 -5.91 32.13 -6.12
CA THR A 82 -4.97 32.42 -7.20
C THR A 82 -4.55 33.88 -7.20
N VAL A 83 -3.28 34.12 -7.50
CA VAL A 83 -2.67 35.44 -7.64
C VAL A 83 -2.10 35.55 -9.05
N SER A 84 -2.84 36.21 -9.94
CA SER A 84 -2.53 36.28 -11.38
C SER A 84 -1.24 37.02 -11.69
N PHE A 85 -0.88 38.02 -10.88
CA PHE A 85 0.34 38.80 -11.03
C PHE A 85 1.60 38.13 -10.43
N TRP A 86 1.46 37.01 -9.70
CA TRP A 86 2.62 36.30 -9.20
C TRP A 86 3.39 35.60 -10.32
N ARG A 87 4.72 35.57 -10.18
CA ARG A 87 5.63 34.87 -11.10
C ARG A 87 6.55 33.94 -10.34
N ARG A 88 7.00 32.87 -11.02
CA ARG A 88 7.80 31.82 -10.39
C ARG A 88 9.10 32.40 -9.81
N TYR A 89 9.38 32.10 -8.54
CA TYR A 89 10.58 32.52 -7.82
C TYR A 89 10.79 34.04 -7.66
N ILE A 90 9.85 34.88 -8.10
CA ILE A 90 9.93 36.32 -7.83
C ILE A 90 9.54 36.57 -6.37
N PRO A 91 10.34 37.30 -5.58
CA PRO A 91 9.96 37.67 -4.21
C PRO A 91 8.61 38.38 -4.17
N PHE A 92 7.86 38.21 -3.07
CA PHE A 92 6.58 38.86 -2.84
C PHE A 92 6.46 39.27 -1.37
N ASP A 93 5.61 40.26 -1.12
CA ASP A 93 5.10 40.58 0.22
C ASP A 93 3.67 40.05 0.35
N ILE A 94 3.45 39.20 1.35
CA ILE A 94 2.15 38.53 1.52
C ILE A 94 1.06 39.51 1.98
N TYR A 95 1.37 40.50 2.80
CA TYR A 95 0.39 41.47 3.30
C TYR A 95 0.01 42.47 2.20
N HIS A 96 0.99 42.92 1.40
CA HIS A 96 0.71 43.71 0.22
C HIS A 96 -0.13 42.94 -0.80
N THR A 97 0.18 41.65 -1.02
CA THR A 97 -0.63 40.78 -1.89
C THR A 97 -2.07 40.67 -1.38
N LEU A 98 -2.27 40.46 -0.08
CA LEU A 98 -3.60 40.38 0.53
C LEU A 98 -4.38 41.69 0.39
N HIS A 99 -3.70 42.83 0.55
CA HIS A 99 -4.31 44.15 0.34
C HIS A 99 -4.78 44.32 -1.12
N LEU A 100 -3.95 44.00 -2.11
CA LEU A 100 -4.32 44.06 -3.53
C LEU A 100 -5.50 43.14 -3.89
N LEU A 101 -5.67 42.04 -3.17
CA LEU A 101 -6.77 41.09 -3.37
C LEU A 101 -8.02 41.42 -2.53
N ASN A 102 -8.01 42.51 -1.75
CA ASN A 102 -9.07 42.85 -0.78
C ASN A 102 -9.37 41.73 0.23
N ILE A 103 -8.34 41.03 0.68
CA ILE A 103 -8.45 39.95 1.69
C ILE A 103 -7.94 40.45 3.02
N ASP A 104 -8.81 40.44 4.04
CA ASP A 104 -8.41 40.74 5.42
C ASP A 104 -7.49 39.65 5.99
N SER A 105 -6.27 40.05 6.38
CA SER A 105 -5.26 39.16 6.98
C SER A 105 -5.68 38.64 8.35
N LYS A 106 -6.57 39.33 9.07
CA LYS A 106 -7.08 38.91 10.39
C LYS A 106 -7.94 37.64 10.33
N LYS A 107 -8.38 37.23 9.13
CA LYS A 107 -9.08 35.93 8.91
C LYS A 107 -8.20 34.72 9.19
N TYR A 108 -6.88 34.90 9.29
CA TYR A 108 -5.92 33.82 9.45
C TYR A 108 -5.11 33.97 10.73
N ASP A 109 -5.15 32.95 11.58
CA ASP A 109 -4.41 32.91 12.84
C ASP A 109 -2.90 32.80 12.64
N VAL A 110 -2.50 32.09 11.57
CA VAL A 110 -1.12 31.78 11.24
C VAL A 110 -0.88 32.05 9.77
N ILE A 111 0.01 32.99 9.46
CA ILE A 111 0.44 33.33 8.10
C ILE A 111 1.88 32.84 7.91
N ILE A 112 2.12 32.08 6.83
CA ILE A 112 3.41 31.50 6.48
C ILE A 112 3.77 31.90 5.05
N ASP A 113 4.61 32.93 4.91
CA ASP A 113 5.05 33.48 3.63
C ASP A 113 6.18 32.67 2.96
N LYS A 114 7.00 31.97 3.75
CA LYS A 114 8.20 31.26 3.27
C LYS A 114 8.19 29.78 3.63
N VAL A 115 7.31 29.03 2.99
CA VAL A 115 7.28 27.56 3.11
C VAL A 115 8.57 26.95 2.53
N ASP A 116 9.32 26.20 3.35
CA ASP A 116 10.52 25.46 2.89
C ASP A 116 10.31 23.94 3.00
N PRO A 117 9.61 23.31 2.05
CA PRO A 117 9.31 21.89 2.12
C PRO A 117 10.56 21.00 1.99
N ASN A 118 11.67 21.51 1.45
CA ASN A 118 12.91 20.73 1.35
C ASN A 118 13.55 20.48 2.72
N TYR A 119 13.27 21.34 3.70
CA TYR A 119 13.80 21.22 5.05
C TYR A 119 12.73 20.78 6.04
N TRP A 120 11.57 21.43 6.08
CA TRP A 120 10.53 21.23 7.10
C TRP A 120 9.94 19.83 7.10
N VAL A 121 9.92 19.18 5.94
CA VAL A 121 9.32 17.86 5.77
C VAL A 121 10.31 16.86 5.19
N LYS A 122 11.61 17.04 5.44
CA LYS A 122 12.65 16.07 5.05
C LYS A 122 12.38 14.67 5.63
N TRP A 123 11.72 14.59 6.78
CA TRP A 123 11.30 13.34 7.42
C TRP A 123 10.31 12.52 6.58
N GLN A 124 9.63 13.11 5.60
CA GLN A 124 8.64 12.41 4.77
C GLN A 124 9.30 11.35 3.86
N ILE A 125 10.56 11.55 3.50
CA ILE A 125 11.28 10.70 2.54
C ILE A 125 11.30 9.27 3.07
N SER A 126 10.92 8.31 2.22
CA SER A 126 10.77 6.87 2.51
C SER A 126 9.71 6.51 3.55
N ASN A 127 8.89 7.47 3.99
CA ASN A 127 8.01 7.33 5.16
C ASN A 127 6.55 7.67 4.84
N LEU A 128 6.29 8.77 4.13
CA LEU A 128 4.95 9.23 3.81
C LEU A 128 4.72 9.13 2.30
N ILE A 129 3.62 8.48 1.90
CA ILE A 129 3.15 8.40 0.51
C ILE A 129 2.19 9.57 0.28
N PRO A 130 2.57 10.55 -0.57
CA PRO A 130 1.65 11.57 -1.06
C PRO A 130 0.45 10.96 -1.76
N LYS A 131 -0.72 11.55 -1.54
CA LYS A 131 -2.00 11.11 -2.10
C LYS A 131 -2.71 12.32 -2.69
N LEU A 132 -2.78 12.38 -4.01
CA LEU A 132 -3.48 13.41 -4.75
C LEU A 132 -4.84 12.88 -5.20
N ARG A 133 -5.91 13.60 -4.84
CA ARG A 133 -7.27 13.15 -5.04
C ARG A 133 -7.69 13.33 -6.50
N TRP A 134 -8.04 12.23 -7.15
CA TRP A 134 -8.68 12.25 -8.46
C TRP A 134 -10.19 12.50 -8.29
N LYS A 135 -10.77 13.40 -9.09
CA LYS A 135 -12.22 13.66 -9.12
C LYS A 135 -12.84 12.93 -10.32
N ASN A 136 -13.95 12.21 -10.13
CA ASN A 136 -14.60 11.42 -11.19
C ASN A 136 -14.93 12.25 -12.45
N LYS A 137 -15.29 13.54 -12.29
CA LYS A 137 -15.54 14.45 -13.41
C LYS A 137 -14.36 14.58 -14.38
N PHE A 138 -13.13 14.31 -13.92
CA PHE A 138 -11.93 14.39 -14.75
C PHE A 138 -11.84 13.25 -15.77
N ASP A 139 -12.56 12.14 -15.59
CA ASP A 139 -12.44 10.99 -16.48
C ASP A 139 -12.95 11.25 -17.90
N LEU A 140 -13.95 12.12 -18.02
CA LEU A 140 -14.58 12.47 -19.30
C LEU A 140 -13.76 13.47 -20.13
N LEU A 141 -12.76 14.13 -19.52
CA LEU A 141 -12.00 15.20 -20.18
C LEU A 141 -11.18 14.70 -21.38
N ALA A 142 -10.71 13.46 -21.32
CA ALA A 142 -9.97 12.84 -22.41
C ALA A 142 -10.80 12.65 -23.70
N ASP A 143 -12.13 12.69 -23.61
CA ASP A 143 -13.03 12.37 -24.72
C ASP A 143 -13.05 13.47 -25.79
N LYS A 144 -12.69 14.69 -25.39
CA LYS A 144 -12.55 15.86 -26.27
C LYS A 144 -11.53 15.64 -27.39
N PHE A 145 -10.54 14.77 -27.19
CA PHE A 145 -9.35 14.68 -28.05
C PHE A 145 -9.43 13.57 -29.12
N LYS A 146 -10.58 12.89 -29.29
CA LYS A 146 -10.86 11.90 -30.35
C LYS A 146 -9.68 10.93 -30.67
N LEU A 147 -9.03 10.40 -29.64
CA LEU A 147 -7.84 9.55 -29.80
C LEU A 147 -8.18 8.14 -30.34
N PRO A 148 -7.29 7.52 -31.15
CA PRO A 148 -7.61 6.26 -31.82
C PRO A 148 -7.72 5.08 -30.84
N LYS A 149 -8.86 4.36 -30.89
CA LYS A 149 -9.13 3.21 -30.02
C LYS A 149 -8.41 1.93 -30.46
N ASN A 150 -8.04 1.82 -31.73
CA ASN A 150 -7.41 0.66 -32.37
C ASN A 150 -5.85 0.70 -32.38
N LYS A 151 -5.22 1.53 -31.53
CA LYS A 151 -3.76 1.66 -31.43
C LYS A 151 -3.29 1.67 -29.97
N ILE A 152 -2.10 1.15 -29.65
CA ILE A 152 -1.50 1.34 -28.32
C ILE A 152 -1.08 2.80 -28.18
N LEU A 153 -1.70 3.52 -27.25
CA LEU A 153 -1.36 4.93 -27.01
C LEU A 153 -0.28 5.05 -25.95
N ILE A 154 0.76 5.81 -26.27
CA ILE A 154 1.87 6.14 -25.37
C ILE A 154 1.90 7.65 -25.19
N ALA A 155 1.59 8.12 -23.99
CA ALA A 155 1.78 9.52 -23.65
C ALA A 155 3.27 9.83 -23.56
N VAL A 156 3.70 10.97 -24.09
CA VAL A 156 5.09 11.44 -24.00
C VAL A 156 5.10 12.90 -23.57
N GLN A 157 5.89 13.20 -22.55
CA GLN A 157 6.26 14.58 -22.22
C GLN A 157 7.68 14.85 -22.76
N PRO A 158 7.83 15.49 -23.93
CA PRO A 158 9.14 15.66 -24.56
C PRO A 158 9.97 16.78 -23.94
N THR A 159 9.36 17.68 -23.15
CA THR A 159 10.00 18.88 -22.60
C THR A 159 9.68 19.07 -21.13
N ILE A 160 10.67 19.48 -20.33
CA ILE A 160 10.48 19.87 -18.93
C ILE A 160 9.92 21.30 -18.82
N GLU A 161 9.13 21.60 -17.78
CA GLU A 161 8.58 22.95 -17.59
C GLU A 161 9.62 23.96 -17.09
N THR A 162 10.80 23.50 -16.67
CA THR A 162 11.82 24.33 -16.01
C THR A 162 13.07 24.47 -16.89
N LYS A 163 13.42 25.71 -17.28
CA LYS A 163 14.54 25.99 -18.20
C LYS A 163 15.94 25.90 -17.58
N HIS A 164 16.07 25.92 -16.24
CA HIS A 164 17.37 25.93 -15.54
C HIS A 164 17.96 24.54 -15.24
N SER A 165 17.50 23.48 -15.91
CA SER A 165 17.99 22.11 -15.65
C SER A 165 18.14 21.29 -16.94
N PRO A 166 19.02 21.72 -17.88
CA PRO A 166 19.18 21.09 -19.18
C PRO A 166 19.63 19.62 -19.09
N TRP A 167 20.29 19.23 -18.00
CA TRP A 167 20.69 17.85 -17.72
C TRP A 167 19.49 16.87 -17.62
N ARG A 168 18.28 17.37 -17.38
CA ARG A 168 17.02 16.61 -17.35
C ARG A 168 16.36 16.46 -18.72
N GLN A 169 16.86 17.16 -19.74
CA GLN A 169 16.25 17.18 -21.05
C GLN A 169 16.70 15.96 -21.85
N TYR A 170 15.75 15.25 -22.45
CA TYR A 170 16.05 14.18 -23.39
C TYR A 170 16.22 14.78 -24.80
N PRO A 171 17.28 14.44 -25.56
CA PRO A 171 17.53 15.04 -26.86
C PRO A 171 16.36 14.82 -27.85
N LYS A 172 16.00 15.88 -28.59
CA LYS A 172 14.97 15.82 -29.65
C LYS A 172 15.21 14.66 -30.63
N LYS A 173 16.44 14.56 -31.16
CA LYS A 173 16.87 13.48 -32.08
C LYS A 173 16.64 12.07 -31.55
N TYR A 174 16.58 11.90 -30.24
CA TYR A 174 16.33 10.62 -29.61
C TYR A 174 14.85 10.28 -29.52
N PHE A 175 13.98 11.29 -29.34
CA PHE A 175 12.54 11.11 -29.54
C PHE A 175 12.22 10.79 -31.00
N GLU A 176 12.82 11.51 -31.96
CA GLU A 176 12.64 11.25 -33.39
C GLU A 176 13.03 9.80 -33.76
N LYS A 177 14.17 9.31 -33.25
CA LYS A 177 14.60 7.91 -33.43
C LYS A 177 13.68 6.91 -32.73
N LEU A 178 13.09 7.27 -31.57
CA LEU A 178 12.10 6.44 -30.90
C LEU A 178 10.83 6.32 -31.74
N PHE A 179 10.34 7.44 -32.29
CA PHE A 179 9.11 7.48 -33.08
C PHE A 179 9.26 6.71 -34.39
N SER A 180 10.40 6.85 -35.09
CA SER A 180 10.64 6.15 -36.36
C SER A 180 10.82 4.64 -36.20
N LYS A 181 11.36 4.16 -35.07
CA LYS A 181 11.62 2.73 -34.82
C LYS A 181 10.51 2.02 -34.05
N ALA A 182 9.48 2.74 -33.61
CA ALA A 182 8.39 2.14 -32.84
C ALA A 182 7.53 1.21 -33.71
N ASN A 183 6.88 0.24 -33.05
CA ASN A 183 5.95 -0.65 -33.73
C ASN A 183 4.77 0.14 -34.35
N ARG A 184 4.33 -0.24 -35.55
CA ARG A 184 3.23 0.41 -36.30
C ARG A 184 1.89 0.49 -35.56
N ASP A 185 1.68 -0.34 -34.54
CA ASP A 185 0.47 -0.32 -33.71
C ASP A 185 0.50 0.79 -32.65
N ILE A 186 1.61 1.51 -32.48
CA ILE A 186 1.79 2.56 -31.49
C ILE A 186 1.41 3.92 -32.09
N ILE A 187 0.73 4.74 -31.28
CA ILE A 187 0.61 6.17 -31.48
C ILE A 187 1.16 6.87 -30.23
N PHE A 188 2.07 7.82 -30.44
CA PHE A 188 2.58 8.69 -29.39
C PHE A 188 1.70 9.94 -29.27
N VAL A 189 1.29 10.26 -28.05
CA VAL A 189 0.51 11.47 -27.75
C VAL A 189 1.41 12.42 -26.98
N LEU A 190 1.81 13.53 -27.61
CA LEU A 190 2.70 14.51 -26.97
C LEU A 190 1.89 15.44 -26.08
N LEU A 191 2.32 15.59 -24.83
CA LEU A 191 1.66 16.37 -23.78
C LEU A 191 2.64 17.37 -23.14
N GLY A 192 2.10 18.46 -22.59
CA GLY A 192 2.86 19.56 -22.02
C GLY A 192 2.52 20.89 -22.67
N ILE A 193 3.22 21.96 -22.28
CA ILE A 193 2.92 23.34 -22.73
C ILE A 193 3.83 23.83 -23.85
N ASP A 194 5.05 23.29 -23.97
CA ASP A 194 6.07 23.80 -24.90
C ASP A 194 5.95 23.18 -26.30
N LYS A 195 5.80 24.03 -27.32
CA LYS A 195 5.69 23.65 -28.74
C LYS A 195 6.92 24.01 -29.58
N LYS A 196 8.04 24.41 -28.95
CA LYS A 196 9.25 24.84 -29.69
C LYS A 196 9.76 23.77 -30.64
N ASP A 197 9.91 22.54 -30.17
CA ASP A 197 10.31 21.42 -31.01
C ASP A 197 9.12 20.94 -31.85
N LYS A 198 9.30 20.81 -33.18
CA LYS A 198 8.35 20.17 -34.08
C LYS A 198 8.68 18.68 -34.23
N PHE A 199 7.67 17.82 -34.12
CA PHE A 199 7.76 16.38 -34.36
C PHE A 199 6.74 16.00 -35.43
N ASP A 200 7.21 15.78 -36.65
CA ASP A 200 6.35 15.40 -37.79
C ASP A 200 6.55 13.93 -38.11
N PHE A 201 5.68 13.09 -37.55
CA PHE A 201 5.71 11.64 -37.75
C PHE A 201 4.27 11.12 -37.86
N PRO A 202 4.00 10.13 -38.73
CA PRO A 202 2.65 9.60 -38.94
C PRO A 202 2.06 8.91 -37.70
N ASN A 203 2.91 8.53 -36.74
CA ASN A 203 2.51 7.91 -35.48
C ASN A 203 2.54 8.87 -34.28
N VAL A 204 2.54 10.18 -34.50
CA VAL A 204 2.56 11.20 -33.45
C VAL A 204 1.30 12.08 -33.53
N ILE A 205 0.62 12.23 -32.40
CA ILE A 205 -0.44 13.22 -32.18
C ILE A 205 0.09 14.26 -31.20
N ASP A 206 0.30 15.48 -31.67
CA ASP A 206 0.81 16.57 -30.83
C ASP A 206 -0.33 17.40 -30.22
N LEU A 207 -0.54 17.19 -28.92
CA LEU A 207 -1.51 17.92 -28.11
C LEU A 207 -0.85 18.96 -27.19
N ARG A 208 0.45 19.23 -27.35
CA ARG A 208 1.13 20.22 -26.52
C ARG A 208 0.53 21.60 -26.71
N GLY A 209 0.32 22.31 -25.60
CA GLY A 209 -0.39 23.58 -25.48
C GLY A 209 -1.78 23.57 -26.13
N LYS A 210 -2.43 22.40 -26.21
CA LYS A 210 -3.86 22.23 -26.52
C LYS A 210 -4.61 21.55 -25.36
N THR A 211 -3.89 21.15 -24.32
CA THR A 211 -4.41 20.49 -23.13
C THR A 211 -4.12 21.34 -21.91
N THR A 212 -5.07 21.38 -20.98
CA THR A 212 -4.80 21.76 -19.59
C THR A 212 -4.00 20.66 -18.87
N LEU A 213 -3.53 20.91 -17.65
CA LEU A 213 -2.86 19.90 -16.84
C LEU A 213 -3.79 18.71 -16.55
N ILE A 214 -5.05 18.98 -16.20
CA ILE A 214 -6.01 17.91 -15.90
C ILE A 214 -6.41 17.18 -17.18
N ASP A 215 -6.57 17.86 -18.34
CA ASP A 215 -6.79 17.18 -19.62
C ASP A 215 -5.64 16.20 -19.92
N ALA A 216 -4.38 16.62 -19.73
CA ALA A 216 -3.22 15.78 -19.93
C ALA A 216 -3.22 14.55 -18.99
N LEU A 217 -3.46 14.74 -17.69
CA LEU A 217 -3.57 13.64 -16.74
C LEU A 217 -4.73 12.68 -17.08
N SER A 218 -5.86 13.22 -17.54
CA SER A 218 -7.02 12.44 -17.95
C SER A 218 -6.72 11.59 -19.19
N ILE A 219 -6.04 12.15 -20.20
CA ILE A 219 -5.57 11.40 -21.37
C ILE A 219 -4.65 10.26 -20.93
N ILE A 220 -3.65 10.55 -20.10
CA ILE A 220 -2.69 9.55 -19.62
C ILE A 220 -3.43 8.41 -18.90
N LYS A 221 -4.33 8.73 -17.96
CA LYS A 221 -5.07 7.76 -17.16
C LYS A 221 -6.05 6.91 -18.00
N ASN A 222 -6.83 7.54 -18.87
CA ASN A 222 -8.02 6.92 -19.47
C ASN A 222 -7.84 6.44 -20.92
N ARG A 223 -6.72 6.82 -21.57
CA ARG A 223 -6.49 6.52 -22.99
C ARG A 223 -5.15 5.81 -23.24
N CYS A 224 -4.15 6.00 -22.40
CA CYS A 224 -2.80 5.46 -22.61
C CYS A 224 -2.54 4.15 -21.87
N SER A 225 -1.70 3.30 -22.48
CA SER A 225 -1.13 2.11 -21.80
C SER A 225 0.25 2.42 -21.20
N TYR A 226 0.93 3.44 -21.72
CA TYR A 226 2.26 3.84 -21.29
C TYR A 226 2.33 5.36 -21.14
N PHE A 227 3.19 5.82 -20.24
CA PHE A 227 3.59 7.22 -20.12
C PHE A 227 5.11 7.30 -20.06
N ILE A 228 5.73 8.00 -21.01
CA ILE A 228 7.15 8.34 -21.02
C ILE A 228 7.29 9.79 -20.56
N SER A 229 8.02 10.01 -19.48
CA SER A 229 8.13 11.34 -18.90
C SER A 229 9.53 11.65 -18.39
N LEU A 230 9.89 12.92 -18.48
CA LEU A 230 11.07 13.51 -17.85
C LEU A 230 10.78 13.84 -16.38
N ASP A 231 11.82 14.17 -15.61
CA ASP A 231 11.69 14.72 -14.24
C ASP A 231 10.98 16.09 -14.26
N SER A 232 9.66 16.04 -14.08
CA SER A 232 8.73 17.16 -14.30
C SER A 232 7.66 17.27 -13.20
N GLY A 233 6.94 18.40 -13.21
CA GLY A 233 5.77 18.58 -12.35
C GLY A 233 4.66 17.58 -12.68
N ILE A 234 4.35 17.39 -13.97
CA ILE A 234 3.34 16.43 -14.45
C ILE A 234 3.66 15.01 -13.97
N LEU A 235 4.93 14.57 -14.09
CA LEU A 235 5.37 13.26 -13.62
C LEU A 235 5.08 13.08 -12.14
N SER A 236 5.42 14.09 -11.33
CA SER A 236 5.29 14.04 -9.88
C SER A 236 3.83 13.95 -9.45
N LEU A 237 2.96 14.78 -10.03
CA LEU A 237 1.52 14.73 -9.76
C LEU A 237 0.91 13.41 -10.22
N PHE A 238 1.21 12.98 -11.46
CA PHE A 238 0.74 11.72 -12.03
C PHE A 238 1.11 10.51 -11.15
N TYR A 239 2.37 10.45 -10.70
CA TYR A 239 2.86 9.34 -9.87
C TYR A 239 2.10 9.23 -8.55
N PHE A 240 1.60 10.33 -7.99
CA PHE A 240 0.95 10.38 -6.70
C PHE A 240 -0.59 10.48 -6.75
N LEU A 241 -1.21 10.26 -7.92
CA LEU A 241 -2.66 10.14 -8.03
C LEU A 241 -3.18 8.95 -7.22
N ASP A 242 -4.04 9.21 -6.24
CA ASP A 242 -4.64 8.22 -5.34
C ASP A 242 -5.88 7.57 -5.97
N VAL A 243 -5.69 6.96 -7.14
CA VAL A 243 -6.69 6.20 -7.89
C VAL A 243 -6.02 5.03 -8.60
N ASN A 244 -6.63 3.85 -8.57
CA ASN A 244 -6.07 2.67 -9.21
C ASN A 244 -6.41 2.65 -10.70
N PHE A 245 -5.39 2.51 -11.55
CA PHE A 245 -5.54 2.30 -12.99
C PHE A 245 -4.26 1.69 -13.56
N SER A 246 -4.39 0.77 -14.49
CA SER A 246 -3.26 0.03 -15.04
C SER A 246 -2.51 0.83 -16.10
N ILE A 247 -1.23 1.09 -15.86
CA ILE A 247 -0.37 1.84 -16.77
C ILE A 247 1.10 1.54 -16.48
N LYS A 248 1.96 1.66 -17.49
CA LYS A 248 3.41 1.69 -17.29
C LYS A 248 3.98 3.10 -17.40
N LEU A 249 4.58 3.58 -16.32
CA LEU A 249 5.36 4.82 -16.31
C LEU A 249 6.83 4.51 -16.58
N ILE A 250 7.38 5.07 -17.65
CA ILE A 250 8.81 5.05 -17.96
C ILE A 250 9.36 6.44 -17.72
N ALA A 251 10.00 6.61 -16.56
CA ALA A 251 10.48 7.90 -16.10
C ALA A 251 11.98 8.04 -16.35
N LEU A 252 12.38 9.15 -16.97
CA LEU A 252 13.75 9.43 -17.36
C LEU A 252 14.40 10.38 -16.34
N TRP A 253 15.48 9.92 -15.72
CA TRP A 253 16.12 10.63 -14.62
C TRP A 253 17.60 10.91 -14.88
N GLY A 254 17.99 12.18 -14.82
CA GLY A 254 19.39 12.58 -14.84
C GLY A 254 20.10 12.50 -13.48
N SER A 255 19.37 12.15 -12.41
CA SER A 255 19.88 12.00 -11.04
C SER A 255 18.93 11.16 -10.20
N LYS A 256 19.46 10.46 -9.19
CA LYS A 256 18.67 9.71 -8.19
C LYS A 256 18.19 10.57 -7.01
N ASP A 257 18.71 11.79 -6.87
CA ASP A 257 18.47 12.65 -5.70
C ASP A 257 17.36 13.69 -5.92
N VAL A 258 16.48 13.44 -6.90
CA VAL A 258 15.42 14.36 -7.32
C VAL A 258 14.06 13.67 -7.48
N GLY A 259 13.01 14.49 -7.51
CA GLY A 259 11.63 14.09 -7.82
C GLY A 259 11.11 12.89 -7.02
N VAL A 260 10.34 12.05 -7.69
CA VAL A 260 9.72 10.84 -7.14
C VAL A 260 10.76 9.82 -6.69
N ILE A 261 11.91 9.67 -7.39
CA ILE A 261 12.95 8.72 -6.97
C ILE A 261 13.45 9.06 -5.56
N LYS A 262 13.75 10.34 -5.33
CA LYS A 262 14.21 10.81 -4.01
C LYS A 262 13.21 10.51 -2.90
N GLN A 263 11.91 10.57 -3.18
CA GLN A 263 10.88 10.28 -2.18
C GLN A 263 10.95 8.82 -1.71
N ASN A 264 11.39 7.89 -2.58
CA ASN A 264 11.62 6.48 -2.24
C ASN A 264 10.40 5.82 -1.58
N VAL A 265 9.21 6.13 -2.11
CA VAL A 265 7.93 5.54 -1.73
C VAL A 265 7.21 5.08 -3.00
N LYS A 266 6.35 4.06 -2.87
CA LYS A 266 5.54 3.59 -4.00
C LYS A 266 4.43 4.59 -4.32
N SER A 267 3.96 4.55 -5.57
CA SER A 267 2.75 5.25 -5.99
C SER A 267 1.54 4.73 -5.17
N PRO A 268 0.58 5.59 -4.79
CA PRO A 268 -0.70 5.16 -4.26
C PRO A 268 -1.58 4.44 -5.31
N ASN A 269 -1.34 4.64 -6.62
CA ASN A 269 -1.91 3.80 -7.66
C ASN A 269 -1.23 2.42 -7.65
N LYS A 270 -1.95 1.41 -7.16
CA LYS A 270 -1.42 0.04 -6.98
C LYS A 270 -1.17 -0.70 -8.30
N ASP A 271 -1.79 -0.24 -9.38
CA ASP A 271 -1.69 -0.84 -10.72
C ASP A 271 -0.69 -0.10 -11.63
N LEU A 272 0.06 0.87 -11.08
CA LEU A 272 1.13 1.56 -11.78
C LEU A 272 2.40 0.71 -11.82
N MET A 273 2.84 0.36 -13.03
CA MET A 273 4.16 -0.23 -13.25
C MET A 273 5.21 0.87 -13.44
N TYR A 274 6.03 1.10 -12.42
CA TYR A 274 7.09 2.12 -12.47
C TYR A 274 8.41 1.56 -13.02
N THR A 275 8.94 2.19 -14.07
CA THR A 275 10.24 1.87 -14.69
C THR A 275 11.13 3.11 -14.71
N PRO A 276 11.97 3.34 -13.69
CA PRO A 276 12.95 4.42 -13.70
C PRO A 276 14.14 4.08 -14.60
N LEU A 277 14.48 4.96 -15.53
CA LEU A 277 15.71 4.90 -16.33
C LEU A 277 16.64 6.03 -15.86
N ILE A 278 17.64 5.66 -15.05
CA ILE A 278 18.54 6.61 -14.40
C ILE A 278 19.87 6.67 -15.16
N TYR A 279 20.24 7.87 -15.59
CA TYR A 279 21.50 8.18 -16.26
C TYR A 279 22.10 9.40 -15.57
N GLU A 280 22.96 9.17 -14.58
CA GLU A 280 23.51 10.24 -13.74
C GLU A 280 24.19 11.33 -14.59
N LYS A 281 24.02 12.58 -14.16
CA LYS A 281 24.52 13.82 -14.77
C LYS A 281 23.81 14.26 -16.06
N THR A 282 23.37 13.37 -16.94
CA THR A 282 22.69 13.78 -18.18
C THR A 282 21.90 12.65 -18.85
N LEU A 283 20.70 12.98 -19.34
CA LEU A 283 19.90 12.08 -20.17
C LEU A 283 20.43 11.91 -21.61
N HIS A 284 21.46 12.66 -22.01
CA HIS A 284 22.12 12.48 -23.31
C HIS A 284 22.76 11.10 -23.47
N ASN A 285 23.02 10.40 -22.36
CA ASN A 285 23.59 9.05 -22.36
C ASN A 285 22.53 7.94 -22.51
N LEU A 286 21.24 8.28 -22.39
CA LEU A 286 20.15 7.32 -22.54
C LEU A 286 19.83 7.10 -24.02
N LYS A 287 20.31 6.00 -24.60
CA LYS A 287 20.03 5.69 -26.00
C LYS A 287 18.56 5.26 -26.21
N PRO A 288 17.89 5.64 -27.33
CA PRO A 288 16.49 5.29 -27.63
C PRO A 288 16.18 3.79 -27.60
N GLU A 289 17.15 2.95 -27.91
CA GLU A 289 17.01 1.49 -27.88
C GLU A 289 16.65 0.97 -26.49
N LYS A 290 17.05 1.68 -25.43
CA LYS A 290 16.66 1.36 -24.05
C LYS A 290 15.18 1.66 -23.81
N LEU A 291 14.65 2.77 -24.37
CA LEU A 291 13.23 3.10 -24.32
C LEU A 291 12.39 2.07 -25.10
N LEU A 292 12.81 1.74 -26.32
CA LEU A 292 12.15 0.73 -27.18
C LEU A 292 11.98 -0.62 -26.47
N LYS A 293 13.01 -1.09 -25.74
CA LYS A 293 12.95 -2.33 -24.94
C LYS A 293 11.95 -2.29 -23.79
N ASN A 294 11.47 -1.10 -23.41
CA ASN A 294 10.54 -0.89 -22.30
C ASN A 294 9.12 -0.52 -22.75
N ILE A 295 8.83 -0.51 -24.04
CA ILE A 295 7.48 -0.31 -24.57
C ILE A 295 7.02 -1.51 -25.40
N TYR A 296 5.73 -1.52 -25.74
CA TYR A 296 5.12 -2.54 -26.58
C TYR A 296 5.86 -2.69 -27.93
N PRO A 297 5.94 -3.90 -28.50
CA PRO A 297 5.58 -5.19 -27.90
C PRO A 297 6.70 -5.80 -27.03
N LEU A 298 7.93 -5.27 -27.14
CA LEU A 298 9.15 -5.90 -26.63
C LEU A 298 9.10 -6.13 -25.12
N ASP A 299 8.55 -5.20 -24.35
CA ASP A 299 8.50 -5.33 -22.91
C ASP A 299 7.52 -6.42 -22.45
N ILE A 300 6.37 -6.53 -23.09
CA ILE A 300 5.38 -7.57 -22.82
C ILE A 300 5.91 -8.94 -23.21
N GLU A 301 6.49 -9.07 -24.41
CA GLU A 301 7.08 -10.32 -24.83
C GLU A 301 8.20 -10.75 -23.90
N LYS A 302 9.05 -9.81 -23.47
CA LYS A 302 10.10 -10.07 -22.49
C LYS A 302 9.52 -10.58 -21.18
N ILE A 303 8.47 -9.94 -20.65
CA ILE A 303 7.82 -10.38 -19.41
C ILE A 303 7.28 -11.81 -19.56
N LEU A 304 6.59 -12.12 -20.65
CA LEU A 304 6.05 -13.46 -20.88
C LEU A 304 7.16 -14.50 -21.02
N LYS A 305 8.23 -14.20 -21.79
CA LYS A 305 9.40 -15.07 -21.96
C LYS A 305 10.12 -15.33 -20.63
N GLU A 306 10.43 -14.28 -19.88
CA GLU A 306 11.18 -14.39 -18.61
C GLU A 306 10.43 -15.17 -17.52
N ASN A 307 9.10 -15.23 -17.62
CA ASN A 307 8.22 -15.98 -16.72
C ASN A 307 7.76 -17.32 -17.30
N LYS A 308 8.38 -17.80 -18.40
CA LYS A 308 8.09 -19.08 -19.06
C LYS A 308 6.65 -19.23 -19.58
N GLN A 309 6.01 -18.11 -19.96
CA GLN A 309 4.62 -18.07 -20.43
C GLN A 309 4.51 -18.26 -21.95
N LYS A 310 5.03 -19.37 -22.48
CA LYS A 310 5.18 -19.61 -23.93
C LYS A 310 3.83 -19.62 -24.67
N VAL A 311 2.84 -20.35 -24.15
CA VAL A 311 1.51 -20.46 -24.78
C VAL A 311 0.81 -19.09 -24.84
N LEU A 312 0.88 -18.32 -23.76
CA LEU A 312 0.27 -16.98 -23.71
C LEU A 312 1.00 -15.99 -24.63
N LEU A 313 2.32 -16.12 -24.80
CA LEU A 313 3.10 -15.33 -25.75
C LEU A 313 2.66 -15.57 -27.20
N GLU A 314 2.55 -16.83 -27.62
CA GLU A 314 2.10 -17.19 -28.96
C GLU A 314 0.69 -16.67 -29.24
N LYS A 315 -0.22 -16.79 -28.26
CA LYS A 315 -1.56 -16.20 -28.33
C LYS A 315 -1.52 -14.67 -28.42
N PHE A 316 -0.71 -14.02 -27.59
CA PHE A 316 -0.57 -12.56 -27.57
C PHE A 316 -0.15 -12.00 -28.93
N GLN A 317 0.80 -12.65 -29.60
CA GLN A 317 1.28 -12.21 -30.92
C GLN A 317 0.16 -12.19 -31.97
N LYS A 318 -0.78 -13.13 -31.89
CA LYS A 318 -1.94 -13.28 -32.80
C LYS A 318 -3.16 -12.42 -32.43
N PHE A 319 -3.20 -11.82 -31.23
CA PHE A 319 -4.36 -11.06 -30.79
C PHE A 319 -4.58 -9.76 -31.57
N LYS A 320 -5.86 -9.41 -31.78
CA LYS A 320 -6.27 -8.05 -32.19
C LYS A 320 -5.84 -7.03 -31.12
N ILE A 321 -5.65 -5.77 -31.55
CA ILE A 321 -5.13 -4.70 -30.70
C ILE A 321 -5.95 -4.44 -29.42
N SER A 322 -7.27 -4.56 -29.49
CA SER A 322 -8.16 -4.39 -28.34
C SER A 322 -7.88 -5.42 -27.24
N LYS A 323 -7.63 -6.66 -27.63
CA LYS A 323 -7.30 -7.77 -26.73
C LYS A 323 -5.86 -7.69 -26.24
N LYS A 324 -4.92 -7.24 -27.09
CA LYS A 324 -3.54 -6.91 -26.66
C LYS A 324 -3.53 -5.85 -25.57
N LYS A 325 -4.30 -4.76 -25.71
CA LYS A 325 -4.46 -3.71 -24.68
C LYS A 325 -4.93 -4.27 -23.35
N LYS A 326 -5.99 -5.09 -23.36
CA LYS A 326 -6.50 -5.74 -22.14
C LYS A 326 -5.42 -6.58 -21.47
N LEU A 327 -4.70 -7.41 -22.24
CA LEU A 327 -3.63 -8.24 -21.68
C LEU A 327 -2.44 -7.40 -21.16
N ILE A 328 -2.06 -6.32 -21.85
CA ILE A 328 -1.04 -5.37 -21.38
C ILE A 328 -1.39 -4.84 -19.99
N HIS A 329 -2.63 -4.38 -19.82
CA HIS A 329 -3.12 -3.85 -18.54
C HIS A 329 -3.21 -4.93 -17.45
N GLU A 330 -3.59 -6.16 -17.81
CA GLU A 330 -3.55 -7.30 -16.89
C GLU A 330 -2.14 -7.65 -16.44
N ILE A 331 -1.15 -7.55 -17.32
CA ILE A 331 0.26 -7.82 -17.00
C ILE A 331 0.87 -6.72 -16.12
N PHE A 332 0.51 -5.45 -16.33
CA PHE A 332 1.01 -4.33 -15.53
C PHE A 332 0.48 -4.31 -14.10
N SER A 333 -0.72 -4.84 -13.86
CA SER A 333 -1.29 -4.97 -12.51
C SER A 333 -0.73 -6.15 -11.69
N ILE A 334 0.25 -6.91 -12.21
CA ILE A 334 0.92 -7.97 -11.45
C ILE A 334 2.19 -7.42 -10.81
N ASP A 335 2.27 -7.50 -9.47
CA ASP A 335 3.48 -7.11 -8.72
C ASP A 335 4.70 -7.95 -9.15
N ARG A 336 5.82 -7.29 -9.43
CA ARG A 336 7.03 -7.93 -9.95
C ARG A 336 7.70 -8.86 -8.95
N ASP A 337 7.57 -8.61 -7.65
CA ASP A 337 8.10 -9.51 -6.64
C ASP A 337 7.31 -10.81 -6.58
N VAL A 338 6.00 -10.76 -6.87
CA VAL A 338 5.19 -11.97 -7.01
C VAL A 338 5.69 -12.82 -8.18
N LEU A 339 5.99 -12.20 -9.32
CA LEU A 339 6.55 -12.89 -10.48
C LEU A 339 7.91 -13.51 -10.19
N LYS A 340 8.81 -12.77 -9.53
CA LYS A 340 10.12 -13.29 -9.10
C LYS A 340 9.97 -14.51 -8.18
N LYS A 341 9.04 -14.46 -7.23
CA LYS A 341 8.78 -15.57 -6.29
C LYS A 341 8.23 -16.80 -6.99
N GLN A 342 7.25 -16.64 -7.90
CA GLN A 342 6.74 -17.75 -8.71
C GLN A 342 7.85 -18.36 -9.56
N LYS A 343 8.64 -17.54 -10.27
CA LYS A 343 9.78 -18.01 -11.07
C LYS A 343 10.81 -18.79 -10.25
N ALA A 344 11.21 -18.26 -9.09
CA ALA A 344 12.19 -18.90 -8.20
C ALA A 344 11.71 -20.26 -7.68
N PHE A 345 10.42 -20.39 -7.38
CA PHE A 345 9.83 -21.66 -7.00
C PHE A 345 9.86 -22.67 -8.16
N LEU A 346 9.41 -22.27 -9.34
CA LEU A 346 9.39 -23.15 -10.50
C LEU A 346 10.79 -23.65 -10.83
N SER A 347 11.81 -22.79 -10.81
CA SER A 347 13.20 -23.23 -10.99
C SER A 347 13.65 -24.26 -9.95
N LYS A 348 13.20 -24.16 -8.70
CA LYS A 348 13.53 -25.15 -7.65
C LYS A 348 12.86 -26.48 -7.91
N ILE A 349 11.57 -26.52 -8.28
CA ILE A 349 10.88 -27.78 -8.65
C ILE A 349 11.64 -28.50 -9.77
N PHE A 350 12.02 -27.78 -10.83
CA PHE A 350 12.74 -28.37 -11.96
C PHE A 350 14.14 -28.90 -11.56
N LEU A 351 14.78 -28.30 -10.55
CA LEU A 351 16.10 -28.71 -10.06
C LEU A 351 16.04 -29.78 -8.95
N SER A 352 14.95 -29.86 -8.19
CA SER A 352 14.82 -30.78 -7.07
C SER A 352 13.89 -31.96 -7.42
N LYS A 353 14.46 -33.03 -7.97
CA LYS A 353 13.84 -34.37 -7.88
C LYS A 353 13.78 -34.92 -6.44
N ARG A 354 14.34 -34.23 -5.44
CA ARG A 354 14.18 -34.53 -4.00
C ARG A 354 14.23 -33.23 -3.20
N SER A 355 13.09 -32.76 -2.69
CA SER A 355 13.11 -31.78 -1.59
C SER A 355 13.32 -32.54 -0.29
N ILE A 356 14.49 -32.37 0.33
CA ILE A 356 14.71 -32.80 1.72
C ILE A 356 13.76 -31.96 2.58
N VAL A 357 12.70 -32.59 3.11
CA VAL A 357 11.83 -31.96 4.11
C VAL A 357 12.71 -31.74 5.33
N GLU A 358 13.11 -30.49 5.59
CA GLU A 358 13.88 -30.17 6.78
C GLU A 358 13.07 -30.56 8.03
N LYS A 359 13.66 -31.43 8.87
CA LYS A 359 12.99 -31.98 10.04
C LYS A 359 12.78 -30.90 11.10
N ILE A 360 11.53 -30.53 11.35
CA ILE A 360 11.12 -29.71 12.49
C ILE A 360 10.72 -30.68 13.61
N HIS A 361 11.14 -30.40 14.85
CA HIS A 361 10.82 -31.25 15.99
C HIS A 361 9.65 -30.64 16.78
N PRO A 362 8.81 -31.45 17.46
CA PRO A 362 7.81 -30.92 18.39
C PRO A 362 8.41 -29.99 19.45
N LEU A 363 7.77 -28.85 19.71
CA LEU A 363 8.18 -27.97 20.80
C LEU A 363 8.01 -28.68 22.14
N LYS A 364 9.06 -28.69 22.97
CA LYS A 364 9.05 -29.39 24.26
C LYS A 364 8.05 -28.79 25.24
N ILE A 365 8.13 -27.47 25.47
CA ILE A 365 7.33 -26.74 26.48
C ILE A 365 6.96 -25.36 25.93
N ALA A 366 5.66 -25.04 25.98
CA ALA A 366 5.16 -23.68 25.80
C ALA A 366 5.06 -22.96 27.16
N LYS A 367 5.36 -21.66 27.19
CA LYS A 367 5.37 -20.87 28.43
C LYS A 367 3.96 -20.39 28.78
N LYS A 368 3.69 -20.09 30.05
CA LYS A 368 2.45 -19.42 30.47
C LYS A 368 2.69 -17.93 30.80
N ALA A 369 1.61 -17.14 30.77
CA ALA A 369 1.61 -15.81 31.35
C ALA A 369 1.86 -15.88 32.87
N LYS A 370 2.47 -14.83 33.42
CA LYS A 370 2.64 -14.61 34.86
C LYS A 370 1.68 -13.51 35.31
N LEU A 371 1.26 -13.51 36.58
CA LEU A 371 0.37 -12.46 37.14
C LEU A 371 0.85 -11.03 36.86
N LYS A 372 2.18 -10.80 36.89
CA LYS A 372 2.77 -9.48 36.59
C LYS A 372 2.62 -9.04 35.14
N ASP A 373 2.40 -9.97 34.21
CA ASP A 373 2.28 -9.68 32.79
C ASP A 373 1.02 -8.84 32.52
N PHE A 374 -0.10 -9.16 33.18
CA PHE A 374 -1.32 -8.35 33.11
C PHE A 374 -1.06 -6.86 33.38
N LYS A 375 -0.40 -6.54 34.51
CA LYS A 375 -0.08 -5.15 34.89
C LYS A 375 0.82 -4.46 33.85
N VAL A 376 1.80 -5.20 33.29
CA VAL A 376 2.70 -4.68 32.26
C VAL A 376 1.95 -4.44 30.94
N GLY A 377 1.11 -5.38 30.51
CA GLY A 377 0.31 -5.27 29.30
C GLY A 377 -0.66 -4.10 29.37
N LYS A 378 -1.44 -3.99 30.45
CA LYS A 378 -2.33 -2.85 30.70
C LYS A 378 -1.58 -1.51 30.59
N LYS A 379 -0.41 -1.40 31.22
CA LYS A 379 0.43 -0.19 31.16
C LYS A 379 0.90 0.13 29.73
N LEU A 380 1.18 -0.88 28.90
CA LEU A 380 1.57 -0.68 27.51
C LEU A 380 0.41 -0.21 26.63
N ILE A 381 -0.79 -0.74 26.86
CA ILE A 381 -2.02 -0.32 26.16
C ILE A 381 -2.33 1.15 26.49
N VAL A 382 -2.40 1.50 27.78
CA VAL A 382 -2.66 2.89 28.24
C VAL A 382 -1.63 3.88 27.68
N LYS A 383 -0.38 3.45 27.49
CA LYS A 383 0.69 4.27 26.88
C LYS A 383 0.72 4.27 25.35
N ASN A 384 -0.33 3.75 24.69
CA ASN A 384 -0.44 3.61 23.24
C ASN A 384 0.78 2.93 22.60
N LYS A 385 1.28 1.87 23.24
CA LYS A 385 2.40 1.07 22.72
C LYS A 385 1.94 -0.11 21.87
N VAL A 386 0.64 -0.38 21.81
CA VAL A 386 0.07 -1.52 21.09
C VAL A 386 -0.99 -1.01 20.12
N ALA A 387 -1.00 -1.56 18.91
CA ALA A 387 -2.10 -1.43 17.96
C ALA A 387 -2.49 -2.82 17.44
N LEU A 388 -3.64 -2.90 16.77
CA LEU A 388 -4.20 -4.13 16.25
C LEU A 388 -4.10 -4.18 14.71
N ILE A 389 -3.88 -5.37 14.16
CA ILE A 389 -4.11 -5.71 12.76
C ILE A 389 -5.09 -6.87 12.69
N ILE A 390 -6.23 -6.66 12.04
CA ILE A 390 -7.24 -7.68 11.77
C ILE A 390 -7.00 -8.27 10.38
N LEU A 391 -6.77 -9.57 10.29
CA LEU A 391 -6.67 -10.30 9.03
C LEU A 391 -8.08 -10.62 8.50
N ALA A 392 -8.65 -9.72 7.69
CA ALA A 392 -10.02 -9.80 7.18
C ALA A 392 -10.09 -10.13 5.67
N ALA A 393 -9.01 -10.64 5.11
CA ALA A 393 -8.87 -10.81 3.67
C ALA A 393 -9.51 -12.11 3.12
N GLY A 394 -10.20 -12.87 3.99
CA GLY A 394 -10.87 -14.13 3.66
C GLY A 394 -12.33 -13.95 3.24
N GLN A 395 -12.78 -14.82 2.34
CA GLN A 395 -14.16 -14.92 1.87
C GLN A 395 -14.95 -15.94 2.70
N GLY A 396 -16.25 -15.71 2.85
CA GLY A 396 -17.16 -16.57 3.63
C GLY A 396 -17.60 -17.87 2.93
N SER A 397 -17.05 -18.20 1.76
CA SER A 397 -17.62 -19.23 0.87
C SER A 397 -17.77 -20.63 1.51
N ARG A 398 -16.91 -21.01 2.45
CA ARG A 398 -17.05 -22.29 3.20
C ARG A 398 -18.25 -22.32 4.16
N LEU A 399 -18.81 -21.16 4.48
CA LEU A 399 -20.02 -20.99 5.28
C LEU A 399 -21.29 -20.92 4.40
N GLY A 400 -21.14 -21.01 3.08
CA GLY A 400 -22.22 -20.69 2.13
C GLY A 400 -22.54 -19.19 2.12
N PHE A 401 -21.55 -18.34 2.38
CA PHE A 401 -21.69 -16.89 2.43
C PHE A 401 -20.77 -16.22 1.40
N ASP A 402 -21.36 -15.57 0.40
CA ASP A 402 -20.63 -15.02 -0.76
C ASP A 402 -20.10 -13.59 -0.56
N LYS A 403 -20.00 -13.14 0.68
CA LYS A 403 -19.40 -11.85 1.06
C LYS A 403 -18.13 -12.05 1.90
N ALA A 404 -17.46 -10.95 2.24
CA ALA A 404 -16.36 -10.92 3.21
C ALA A 404 -16.72 -11.73 4.45
N LYS A 405 -15.82 -12.62 4.90
CA LYS A 405 -16.08 -13.44 6.09
C LYS A 405 -16.42 -12.58 7.31
N GLY A 406 -15.80 -11.42 7.48
CA GLY A 406 -16.07 -10.52 8.60
C GLY A 406 -17.51 -9.99 8.69
N LEU A 407 -18.28 -10.06 7.60
CA LEU A 407 -19.70 -9.67 7.55
C LEU A 407 -20.65 -10.83 7.90
N PHE A 408 -20.11 -12.03 8.13
CA PHE A 408 -20.90 -13.19 8.54
C PHE A 408 -21.47 -12.96 9.95
N LYS A 409 -22.75 -13.28 10.16
CA LYS A 409 -23.46 -13.04 11.43
C LYS A 409 -23.53 -14.27 12.32
N ILE A 410 -23.43 -14.04 13.63
CA ILE A 410 -23.66 -15.00 14.72
C ILE A 410 -24.37 -14.24 15.83
N GLU A 411 -25.42 -14.81 16.42
CA GLU A 411 -26.22 -14.12 17.44
C GLU A 411 -26.63 -12.70 16.97
N ASN A 412 -27.05 -12.58 15.70
CA ASN A 412 -27.41 -11.34 14.99
C ASN A 412 -26.31 -10.29 14.78
N LYS A 413 -25.08 -10.52 15.28
CA LYS A 413 -23.95 -9.62 15.11
C LYS A 413 -22.95 -10.14 14.09
N THR A 414 -22.37 -9.26 13.27
CA THR A 414 -21.27 -9.61 12.37
C THR A 414 -20.01 -9.96 13.16
N LEU A 415 -19.11 -10.74 12.56
CA LEU A 415 -17.79 -10.99 13.13
C LEU A 415 -17.00 -9.69 13.39
N PHE A 416 -17.18 -8.67 12.57
CA PHE A 416 -16.62 -7.34 12.85
C PHE A 416 -17.23 -6.74 14.11
N GLU A 417 -18.55 -6.75 14.28
CA GLU A 417 -19.23 -6.20 15.47
C GLU A 417 -18.72 -6.87 16.75
N HIS A 418 -18.57 -8.20 16.78
CA HIS A 418 -18.01 -8.92 17.94
C HIS A 418 -16.59 -8.43 18.32
N VAL A 419 -15.72 -8.20 17.33
CA VAL A 419 -14.37 -7.70 17.58
C VAL A 419 -14.37 -6.21 17.96
N ILE A 420 -15.22 -5.41 17.31
CA ILE A 420 -15.34 -3.97 17.51
C ILE A 420 -15.85 -3.64 18.92
N GLU A 421 -16.88 -4.34 19.40
CA GLU A 421 -17.42 -4.16 20.76
C GLU A 421 -16.35 -4.38 21.82
N LYS A 422 -15.50 -5.41 21.63
CA LYS A 422 -14.36 -5.67 22.54
C LYS A 422 -13.35 -4.52 22.56
N ILE A 423 -13.10 -3.90 21.40
CA ILE A 423 -12.23 -2.73 21.30
C ILE A 423 -12.85 -1.53 22.01
N GLN A 424 -14.15 -1.28 21.81
CA GLN A 424 -14.90 -0.20 22.47
C GLN A 424 -14.87 -0.35 23.99
N ILE A 425 -15.26 -1.53 24.50
CA ILE A 425 -15.23 -1.85 25.93
C ILE A 425 -13.83 -1.62 26.52
N LYS A 426 -12.77 -2.10 25.84
CA LYS A 426 -11.39 -1.92 26.31
C LYS A 426 -10.98 -0.44 26.32
N GLN A 427 -11.34 0.31 25.29
CA GLN A 427 -11.08 1.76 25.17
C GLN A 427 -11.77 2.55 26.29
N GLU A 428 -13.04 2.25 26.57
CA GLU A 428 -13.82 2.88 27.65
C GLU A 428 -13.24 2.53 29.03
N THR A 429 -12.98 1.24 29.27
CA THR A 429 -12.45 0.73 30.54
C THR A 429 -11.09 1.33 30.87
N LEU A 430 -10.22 1.48 29.86
CA LEU A 430 -8.87 2.01 30.03
C LEU A 430 -8.76 3.51 29.78
N LYS A 431 -9.85 4.18 29.38
CA LYS A 431 -9.91 5.61 29.01
C LYS A 431 -8.80 6.00 28.03
N VAL A 432 -8.58 5.20 26.99
CA VAL A 432 -7.49 5.39 26.02
C VAL A 432 -7.96 5.11 24.58
N LYS A 433 -7.51 5.94 23.63
CA LYS A 433 -7.78 5.70 22.20
C LYS A 433 -6.98 4.52 21.67
N LEU A 434 -7.67 3.49 21.19
CA LEU A 434 -7.05 2.32 20.58
C LEU A 434 -6.99 2.45 19.06
N TYR A 435 -5.89 1.99 18.46
CA TYR A 435 -5.66 2.06 17.01
C TYR A 435 -5.67 0.67 16.41
N PHE A 436 -6.34 0.52 15.27
CA PHE A 436 -6.39 -0.75 14.57
C PHE A 436 -6.47 -0.57 13.07
N SER A 437 -5.95 -1.57 12.36
CA SER A 437 -6.02 -1.62 10.91
C SER A 437 -6.55 -2.94 10.41
N ILE A 438 -7.25 -2.90 9.28
CA ILE A 438 -7.92 -4.05 8.69
C ILE A 438 -7.22 -4.39 7.38
N MET A 439 -6.65 -5.59 7.34
CA MET A 439 -6.04 -6.14 6.14
C MET A 439 -7.12 -6.81 5.27
N THR A 440 -7.41 -6.22 4.12
CA THR A 440 -8.41 -6.70 3.14
C THR A 440 -7.74 -7.41 1.97
N SER A 441 -8.56 -7.91 1.05
CA SER A 441 -8.17 -8.41 -0.27
C SER A 441 -8.88 -7.60 -1.35
N HIS A 442 -8.44 -7.74 -2.59
CA HIS A 442 -9.12 -7.13 -3.74
C HIS A 442 -10.53 -7.67 -4.01
N LEU A 443 -10.91 -8.80 -3.42
CA LEU A 443 -12.26 -9.34 -3.55
C LEU A 443 -13.23 -8.74 -2.54
N ASN A 444 -12.72 -8.17 -1.44
CA ASN A 444 -13.55 -7.71 -0.33
C ASN A 444 -13.23 -6.31 0.20
N ASN A 445 -12.28 -5.59 -0.41
CA ASN A 445 -11.86 -4.29 0.08
C ASN A 445 -13.01 -3.28 0.09
N ASP A 446 -13.73 -3.18 -1.02
CA ASP A 446 -14.76 -2.15 -1.20
C ASP A 446 -15.97 -2.44 -0.32
N GLU A 447 -16.46 -3.68 -0.29
CA GLU A 447 -17.55 -4.10 0.61
C GLU A 447 -17.23 -3.87 2.10
N ILE A 448 -15.98 -4.09 2.53
CA ILE A 448 -15.57 -3.86 3.92
C ILE A 448 -15.52 -2.35 4.20
N ILE A 449 -14.94 -1.54 3.30
CA ILE A 449 -14.85 -0.09 3.51
C ILE A 449 -16.25 0.54 3.53
N GLU A 450 -17.14 0.12 2.64
CA GLU A 450 -18.55 0.56 2.61
C GLU A 450 -19.26 0.19 3.91
N TYR A 451 -19.16 -1.06 4.35
CA TYR A 451 -19.76 -1.48 5.62
C TYR A 451 -19.30 -0.62 6.81
N PHE A 452 -18.01 -0.29 6.91
CA PHE A 452 -17.52 0.60 7.97
C PHE A 452 -18.02 2.04 7.81
N LYS A 453 -18.17 2.56 6.57
CA LYS A 453 -18.73 3.89 6.34
C LYS A 453 -20.21 3.97 6.71
N ASP A 454 -20.99 2.98 6.28
CA ASP A 454 -22.44 2.91 6.52
C ASP A 454 -22.76 2.81 8.01
N ASN A 455 -21.88 2.19 8.79
CA ASN A 455 -21.97 2.13 10.25
C ASN A 455 -21.26 3.30 10.96
N ASN A 456 -20.96 4.40 10.24
CA ASN A 456 -20.25 5.58 10.75
C ASN A 456 -19.00 5.23 11.57
N TYR A 457 -18.21 4.27 11.05
CA TYR A 457 -17.01 3.73 11.68
C TYR A 457 -17.24 3.25 13.13
N PHE A 458 -18.46 2.82 13.47
CA PHE A 458 -18.86 2.39 14.82
C PHE A 458 -18.54 3.45 15.91
N GLY A 459 -18.61 4.73 15.55
CA GLY A 459 -18.30 5.85 16.46
C GLY A 459 -16.82 6.07 16.74
N PHE A 460 -15.91 5.31 16.13
CA PHE A 460 -14.48 5.59 16.22
C PHE A 460 -14.12 6.85 15.44
N ASP A 461 -13.12 7.58 15.93
CA ASP A 461 -12.50 8.62 15.13
C ASP A 461 -11.90 8.04 13.84
N LYS A 462 -12.02 8.76 12.72
CA LYS A 462 -11.39 8.37 11.43
C LYS A 462 -9.88 8.15 11.53
N ASP A 463 -9.20 8.68 12.56
CA ASP A 463 -7.77 8.44 12.78
C ASP A 463 -7.45 7.16 13.58
N GLN A 464 -8.46 6.42 14.07
CA GLN A 464 -8.28 5.16 14.80
C GLN A 464 -8.31 3.92 13.90
N ILE A 465 -9.02 3.99 12.77
CA ILE A 465 -9.24 2.87 11.85
C ILE A 465 -8.54 3.12 10.52
N ASP A 466 -7.69 2.19 10.09
CA ASP A 466 -7.08 2.22 8.76
C ASP A 466 -7.34 0.93 7.98
N PHE A 467 -7.32 1.02 6.65
CA PHE A 467 -7.47 -0.14 5.76
C PHE A 467 -6.24 -0.26 4.87
N PHE A 468 -5.77 -1.49 4.69
CA PHE A 468 -4.74 -1.80 3.71
C PHE A 468 -5.01 -3.15 3.07
N MET A 469 -4.58 -3.33 1.83
CA MET A 469 -4.94 -4.49 1.02
C MET A 469 -3.72 -5.37 0.81
N GLN A 470 -3.90 -6.68 0.93
CA GLN A 470 -2.88 -7.65 0.56
C GLN A 470 -2.68 -7.70 -0.97
N GLU A 471 -1.52 -8.21 -1.40
CA GLU A 471 -1.18 -8.36 -2.81
C GLU A 471 -1.95 -9.49 -3.51
N LYS A 472 -1.92 -9.49 -4.85
CA LYS A 472 -2.48 -10.56 -5.69
C LYS A 472 -1.37 -11.36 -6.37
N ALA A 473 -1.64 -12.61 -6.68
CA ALA A 473 -0.82 -13.46 -7.53
C ALA A 473 -1.65 -14.11 -8.65
N PRO A 474 -1.08 -14.29 -9.86
CA PRO A 474 -1.69 -15.11 -10.89
C PRO A 474 -1.87 -16.56 -10.42
N PHE A 475 -3.00 -17.18 -10.78
CA PHE A 475 -3.15 -18.63 -10.72
C PHE A 475 -2.22 -19.30 -11.72
N LEU A 476 -1.72 -20.48 -11.36
CA LEU A 476 -0.91 -21.31 -12.25
C LEU A 476 -1.65 -22.59 -12.64
N ASP A 477 -1.60 -23.00 -13.90
CA ASP A 477 -2.04 -24.33 -14.33
C ASP A 477 -1.02 -25.42 -13.93
N GLU A 478 -1.28 -26.68 -14.30
CA GLU A 478 -0.40 -27.82 -13.99
C GLU A 478 0.97 -27.72 -14.68
N ASN A 479 1.08 -26.95 -15.76
CA ASN A 479 2.32 -26.64 -16.48
C ASN A 479 2.98 -25.34 -16.00
N ALA A 480 2.48 -24.76 -14.92
CA ALA A 480 2.91 -23.47 -14.37
C ALA A 480 2.73 -22.25 -15.30
N ASN A 481 1.82 -22.33 -16.28
CA ASN A 481 1.37 -21.16 -17.02
C ASN A 481 0.37 -20.37 -16.20
N TRP A 482 0.33 -19.05 -16.40
CA TRP A 482 -0.74 -18.21 -15.87
C TRP A 482 -2.07 -18.65 -16.47
N LEU A 483 -3.04 -18.87 -15.60
CA LEU A 483 -4.39 -19.17 -16.02
C LEU A 483 -4.99 -17.94 -16.73
N PHE A 484 -5.17 -18.06 -18.05
CA PHE A 484 -5.71 -17.00 -18.89
C PHE A 484 -7.08 -17.42 -19.44
N LYS A 485 -8.15 -16.80 -18.96
CA LYS A 485 -9.55 -17.08 -19.32
C LYS A 485 -10.30 -15.77 -19.55
N ASN A 486 -11.24 -15.76 -20.51
CA ASN A 486 -12.09 -14.59 -20.81
C ASN A 486 -11.30 -13.28 -20.97
N ASP A 487 -10.17 -13.35 -21.68
CA ASP A 487 -9.24 -12.25 -21.92
C ASP A 487 -8.59 -11.66 -20.66
N LYS A 488 -8.58 -12.41 -19.55
CA LYS A 488 -8.02 -11.99 -18.26
C LYS A 488 -7.06 -13.02 -17.70
N ILE A 489 -6.06 -12.53 -16.95
CA ILE A 489 -5.20 -13.37 -16.13
C ILE A 489 -5.92 -13.56 -14.80
N GLU A 490 -6.31 -14.80 -14.49
CA GLU A 490 -6.98 -15.12 -13.24
C GLU A 490 -6.02 -14.91 -12.07
N LYS A 491 -6.44 -14.11 -11.09
CA LYS A 491 -5.63 -13.69 -9.94
C LYS A 491 -6.34 -14.04 -8.64
N THR A 492 -5.55 -14.23 -7.60
CA THR A 492 -6.05 -14.50 -6.24
C THR A 492 -5.13 -13.87 -5.21
N SER A 493 -5.54 -13.80 -3.96
CA SER A 493 -4.68 -13.29 -2.89
C SER A 493 -3.40 -14.11 -2.75
N ASN A 494 -2.25 -13.48 -2.49
CA ASN A 494 -0.99 -14.20 -2.31
C ASN A 494 -0.71 -14.64 -0.85
N GLY A 495 -1.78 -14.81 -0.06
CA GLY A 495 -1.73 -15.22 1.35
C GLY A 495 -1.39 -14.10 2.32
N ASN A 496 -1.59 -14.37 3.61
CA ASN A 496 -1.41 -13.40 4.70
C ASN A 496 0.06 -13.03 4.98
N GLY A 497 1.04 -13.72 4.39
CA GLY A 497 2.46 -13.38 4.47
C GLY A 497 2.82 -12.05 3.78
N SER A 498 1.98 -11.56 2.88
CA SER A 498 2.15 -10.23 2.26
C SER A 498 1.89 -9.06 3.21
N ILE A 499 1.42 -9.34 4.44
CA ILE A 499 1.18 -8.34 5.48
C ILE A 499 2.40 -7.46 5.72
N TYR A 500 3.61 -8.03 5.78
CA TYR A 500 4.83 -7.27 6.10
C TYR A 500 5.12 -6.17 5.07
N LYS A 501 4.99 -6.52 3.78
CA LYS A 501 5.19 -5.57 2.68
C LYS A 501 4.03 -4.59 2.59
N SER A 502 2.79 -5.10 2.50
CA SER A 502 1.58 -4.28 2.32
C SER A 502 1.38 -3.27 3.44
N PHE A 503 1.68 -3.65 4.69
CA PHE A 503 1.60 -2.75 5.84
C PHE A 503 2.69 -1.67 5.79
N CYS A 504 3.94 -2.02 5.51
CA CYS A 504 5.04 -1.06 5.41
C CYS A 504 5.01 -0.19 4.14
N GLU A 505 4.24 -0.56 3.14
CA GLU A 505 3.95 0.23 1.94
C GLU A 505 2.65 1.03 2.06
N SER A 506 2.01 1.00 3.23
CA SER A 506 0.91 1.89 3.57
C SER A 506 1.42 3.07 4.42
N ASN A 507 0.63 4.15 4.47
CA ASN A 507 0.88 5.24 5.41
C ASN A 507 0.65 4.84 6.89
N ILE A 508 0.10 3.65 7.14
CA ILE A 508 -0.23 3.15 8.49
C ILE A 508 1.04 2.86 9.28
N TYR A 509 2.06 2.24 8.65
CA TYR A 509 3.33 1.97 9.33
C TYR A 509 3.96 3.26 9.88
N PHE A 510 3.98 4.30 9.05
CA PHE A 510 4.51 5.60 9.42
C PHE A 510 3.67 6.25 10.52
N LYS A 511 2.34 6.30 10.36
CA LYS A 511 1.39 6.76 11.38
C LYS A 511 1.59 6.07 12.73
N TYR A 512 1.75 4.74 12.74
CA TYR A 512 1.95 3.98 13.98
C TYR A 512 3.31 4.29 14.61
N SER A 513 4.35 4.48 13.78
CA SER A 513 5.66 4.92 14.25
C SER A 513 5.61 6.32 14.89
N THR A 514 4.89 7.29 14.29
CA THR A 514 4.75 8.66 14.87
C THR A 514 3.90 8.68 16.14
N LYS A 515 2.89 7.80 16.25
CA LYS A 515 2.13 7.55 17.49
C LYS A 515 2.89 6.72 18.53
N ASN A 516 4.15 6.36 18.26
CA ASN A 516 5.05 5.65 19.18
C ASN A 516 4.54 4.25 19.59
N ILE A 517 3.76 3.60 18.72
CA ILE A 517 3.37 2.20 18.82
C ILE A 517 4.64 1.32 18.69
N LYS A 518 4.69 0.25 19.47
CA LYS A 518 5.82 -0.69 19.54
C LYS A 518 5.45 -2.10 19.12
N TYR A 519 4.23 -2.52 19.43
CA TYR A 519 3.77 -3.89 19.24
C TYR A 519 2.48 -3.91 18.41
N LEU A 520 2.33 -4.94 17.58
CA LEU A 520 1.15 -5.17 16.77
C LEU A 520 0.53 -6.50 17.17
N SER A 521 -0.67 -6.44 17.77
CA SER A 521 -1.53 -7.60 17.95
C SER A 521 -2.10 -7.96 16.58
N VAL A 522 -1.82 -9.15 16.07
CA VAL A 522 -2.29 -9.61 14.75
C VAL A 522 -3.25 -10.76 14.97
N VAL A 523 -4.49 -10.59 14.53
CA VAL A 523 -5.58 -11.52 14.83
C VAL A 523 -6.40 -11.86 13.59
N PRO A 524 -6.92 -13.10 13.47
CA PRO A 524 -7.83 -13.45 12.38
C PRO A 524 -9.25 -12.96 12.67
N ILE A 525 -9.97 -12.47 11.65
CA ILE A 525 -11.37 -12.04 11.82
C ILE A 525 -12.32 -13.20 12.15
N ASP A 526 -11.91 -14.44 11.91
CA ASP A 526 -12.79 -15.59 12.00
C ASP A 526 -12.99 -16.15 13.41
N ASN A 527 -12.38 -15.56 14.43
CA ASN A 527 -12.48 -15.99 15.82
C ASN A 527 -13.15 -14.90 16.69
N PRO A 528 -14.47 -14.92 16.89
CA PRO A 528 -15.16 -13.89 17.68
C PRO A 528 -14.78 -13.92 19.18
N LEU A 529 -14.23 -15.03 19.70
CA LEU A 529 -13.86 -15.17 21.10
C LEU A 529 -12.50 -14.51 21.45
N LEU A 530 -11.72 -14.07 20.46
CA LEU A 530 -10.42 -13.46 20.75
C LEU A 530 -10.54 -12.16 21.56
N ASP A 531 -9.53 -11.87 22.41
CA ASP A 531 -9.30 -10.52 22.95
C ASP A 531 -8.29 -9.79 22.05
N PRO A 532 -8.67 -8.71 21.35
CA PRO A 532 -7.77 -7.98 20.47
C PRO A 532 -6.58 -7.32 21.19
N PHE A 533 -6.72 -7.02 22.48
CA PHE A 533 -5.73 -6.31 23.31
C PHE A 533 -5.45 -7.05 24.63
N ASP A 534 -5.26 -8.38 24.56
CA ASP A 534 -4.94 -9.25 25.70
C ASP A 534 -3.72 -8.76 26.50
N GLU A 535 -3.95 -8.29 27.72
CA GLU A 535 -2.94 -7.75 28.62
C GLU A 535 -1.89 -8.78 29.02
N ASN A 536 -2.28 -10.03 29.24
CA ASN A 536 -1.36 -11.10 29.62
C ASN A 536 -0.40 -11.41 28.47
N PHE A 537 -0.92 -11.49 27.24
CA PHE A 537 -0.12 -11.75 26.07
C PHE A 537 0.85 -10.61 25.75
N ILE A 538 0.39 -9.36 25.92
CA ILE A 538 1.22 -8.16 25.75
C ILE A 538 2.32 -8.09 26.80
N GLY A 539 1.99 -8.34 28.07
CA GLY A 539 2.96 -8.39 29.16
C GLY A 539 4.00 -9.48 28.96
N PHE A 540 3.57 -10.68 28.55
CA PHE A 540 4.44 -11.82 28.23
C PHE A 540 5.47 -11.46 27.16
N HIS A 541 5.02 -10.86 26.05
CA HIS A 541 5.89 -10.45 24.95
C HIS A 541 6.96 -9.45 25.41
N LYS A 542 6.56 -8.48 26.25
CA LYS A 542 7.48 -7.50 26.82
C LYS A 542 8.49 -8.13 27.79
N ARG A 543 8.00 -8.97 28.72
CA ARG A 543 8.80 -9.63 29.76
C ARG A 543 9.92 -10.45 29.14
N ASP A 544 9.59 -11.25 28.14
CA ASP A 544 10.54 -12.14 27.48
C ASP A 544 11.37 -11.42 26.40
N LYS A 545 11.15 -10.11 26.15
CA LYS A 545 11.85 -9.31 25.11
C LYS A 545 11.76 -9.97 23.72
N ASN A 546 10.56 -10.44 23.38
CA ASN A 546 10.32 -11.15 22.12
C ASN A 546 10.26 -10.18 20.95
N GLU A 547 10.72 -10.60 19.76
CA GLU A 547 10.33 -9.92 18.50
C GLU A 547 8.96 -10.43 18.03
N ILE A 548 8.65 -11.70 18.35
CA ILE A 548 7.39 -12.37 18.01
C ILE A 548 6.94 -13.22 19.21
N SER A 549 5.66 -13.13 19.54
CA SER A 549 4.99 -14.09 20.42
C SER A 549 3.83 -14.75 19.70
N ILE A 550 3.69 -16.06 19.89
CA ILE A 550 2.59 -16.85 19.35
C ILE A 550 1.70 -17.26 20.52
N LYS A 551 0.41 -16.95 20.47
CA LYS A 551 -0.55 -17.53 21.41
C LYS A 551 -0.91 -18.93 20.91
N CYS A 552 -0.78 -19.96 21.74
CA CYS A 552 -1.04 -21.35 21.35
C CYS A 552 -1.94 -22.05 22.36
N MET A 553 -2.53 -23.16 21.95
CA MET A 553 -3.31 -24.05 22.82
C MET A 553 -2.71 -25.46 22.81
N LYS A 554 -3.09 -26.28 23.80
CA LYS A 554 -2.81 -27.72 23.76
C LYS A 554 -3.48 -28.34 22.53
N ARG A 555 -2.77 -29.28 21.89
CA ARG A 555 -3.30 -30.09 20.80
C ARG A 555 -4.15 -31.20 21.40
N GLU A 556 -5.38 -31.37 20.91
CA GLU A 556 -6.35 -32.35 21.44
C GLU A 556 -6.17 -33.73 20.79
N THR A 557 -5.87 -33.78 19.48
CA THR A 557 -5.68 -35.01 18.73
C THR A 557 -4.50 -34.90 17.74
N LEU A 558 -3.91 -36.04 17.37
CA LEU A 558 -2.84 -36.08 16.36
C LEU A 558 -3.33 -35.54 15.01
N ASP A 559 -4.54 -35.93 14.59
CA ASP A 559 -5.16 -35.59 13.30
C ASP A 559 -5.78 -34.18 13.22
N GLU A 560 -5.56 -33.33 14.24
CA GLU A 560 -6.10 -31.97 14.25
C GLU A 560 -5.63 -31.16 13.02
N LYS A 561 -6.57 -30.66 12.20
CA LYS A 561 -6.30 -29.88 10.98
C LYS A 561 -5.90 -28.43 11.27
N LYS A 562 -4.90 -28.24 12.12
CA LYS A 562 -4.33 -26.95 12.52
C LYS A 562 -2.80 -27.02 12.51
N GLY A 563 -2.17 -25.91 12.14
CA GLY A 563 -0.72 -25.80 12.18
C GLY A 563 -0.18 -26.10 13.58
N ALA A 564 0.87 -26.89 13.67
CA ALA A 564 1.48 -27.31 14.92
C ALA A 564 2.66 -26.40 15.28
N ILE A 565 2.97 -26.33 16.58
CA ILE A 565 4.15 -25.61 17.08
C ILE A 565 5.32 -26.58 17.21
N GLY A 566 6.37 -26.31 16.44
CA GLY A 566 7.63 -27.03 16.48
C GLY A 566 8.80 -26.14 16.85
N GLU A 567 9.98 -26.73 16.80
CA GLU A 567 11.26 -26.10 17.04
C GLU A 567 12.30 -26.62 16.05
N LYS A 568 13.14 -25.71 15.55
CA LYS A 568 14.30 -26.01 14.73
C LYS A 568 15.46 -25.13 15.17
N ASN A 569 16.62 -25.74 15.46
CA ASN A 569 17.84 -25.05 15.90
C ASN A 569 17.59 -24.06 17.05
N GLY A 570 16.86 -24.47 18.09
CA GLY A 570 16.57 -23.61 19.25
C GLY A 570 15.46 -22.58 19.02
N LYS A 571 14.82 -22.53 17.83
CA LYS A 571 13.83 -21.51 17.46
C LYS A 571 12.46 -22.11 17.18
N VAL A 572 11.43 -21.51 17.76
CA VAL A 572 10.03 -21.87 17.51
C VAL A 572 9.68 -21.68 16.03
N GLN A 573 9.00 -22.65 15.45
CA GLN A 573 8.44 -22.61 14.09
C GLN A 573 7.01 -23.12 14.07
N ILE A 574 6.28 -22.75 13.03
CA ILE A 574 4.93 -23.27 12.75
C ILE A 574 5.04 -24.24 11.57
N VAL A 575 4.52 -25.44 11.76
CA VAL A 575 4.40 -26.47 10.73
C VAL A 575 2.95 -26.54 10.30
N GLU A 576 2.66 -26.27 9.04
CA GLU A 576 1.30 -26.44 8.52
C GLU A 576 0.85 -27.89 8.58
N TYR A 577 -0.45 -28.11 8.80
CA TYR A 577 -0.98 -29.45 9.06
C TYR A 577 -0.74 -30.44 7.90
N ILE A 578 -0.71 -29.93 6.67
CA ILE A 578 -0.41 -30.71 5.45
C ILE A 578 1.05 -31.18 5.36
N ASN A 579 1.94 -30.60 6.18
CA ASN A 579 3.37 -30.91 6.21
C ASN A 579 3.77 -31.64 7.51
N LEU A 580 2.79 -32.05 8.34
CA LEU A 580 3.08 -32.82 9.55
C LEU A 580 3.53 -34.24 9.16
N VAL A 581 4.57 -34.72 9.83
CA VAL A 581 5.05 -36.09 9.68
C VAL A 581 4.33 -36.97 10.69
N ASN A 582 3.65 -38.02 10.23
CA ASN A 582 2.76 -38.87 11.05
C ASN A 582 3.40 -39.46 12.32
N ASN A 583 4.73 -39.52 12.40
CA ASN A 583 5.47 -40.14 13.51
C ASN A 583 5.93 -39.13 14.59
N GLN A 584 5.48 -37.88 14.57
CA GLN A 584 5.88 -36.86 15.55
C GLN A 584 4.69 -36.39 16.40
N ASN A 585 4.81 -36.49 17.72
CA ASN A 585 3.79 -36.03 18.66
C ASN A 585 3.92 -34.52 18.98
N TYR A 586 3.25 -33.68 18.19
CA TYR A 586 3.17 -32.24 18.43
C TYR A 586 2.19 -31.90 19.56
N LYS A 587 2.67 -31.23 20.62
CA LYS A 587 1.87 -30.95 21.83
C LYS A 587 0.97 -29.70 21.74
N TYR A 588 1.27 -28.79 20.82
CA TYR A 588 0.64 -27.48 20.77
C TYR A 588 0.21 -27.10 19.35
N SER A 589 -0.91 -26.37 19.26
CA SER A 589 -1.49 -25.89 18.01
C SER A 589 -1.43 -24.37 17.91
N ASN A 590 -1.17 -23.88 16.70
CA ASN A 590 -1.15 -22.47 16.35
C ASN A 590 -2.57 -21.89 16.35
N SER A 591 -2.79 -20.80 17.09
CA SER A 591 -4.09 -20.11 17.11
C SER A 591 -4.27 -19.10 15.96
N GLY A 592 -3.18 -18.69 15.31
CA GLY A 592 -3.21 -17.57 14.36
C GLY A 592 -3.19 -16.18 15.03
N ILE A 593 -3.08 -16.12 16.36
CA ILE A 593 -2.95 -14.88 17.14
C ILE A 593 -1.47 -14.64 17.47
N TYR A 594 -0.98 -13.47 17.07
CA TYR A 594 0.42 -13.09 17.21
C TYR A 594 0.57 -11.72 17.84
N LEU A 595 1.67 -11.52 18.56
CA LEU A 595 2.13 -10.19 18.95
C LEU A 595 3.53 -9.98 18.38
N ILE A 596 3.68 -8.94 17.56
CA ILE A 596 4.87 -8.74 16.74
C ILE A 596 5.41 -7.33 16.94
N ASP A 597 6.72 -7.18 17.08
CA ASP A 597 7.39 -5.89 17.10
C ASP A 597 7.11 -5.10 15.81
N LEU A 598 6.72 -3.83 15.92
CA LEU A 598 6.51 -2.96 14.77
C LEU A 598 7.75 -2.89 13.86
N LYS A 599 8.95 -2.87 14.47
CA LYS A 599 10.23 -2.87 13.73
C LYS A 599 10.46 -4.15 12.93
N PHE A 600 9.89 -5.27 13.35
CA PHE A 600 10.00 -6.55 12.64
C PHE A 600 9.33 -6.50 11.26
N PHE A 601 8.20 -5.79 11.12
CA PHE A 601 7.57 -5.58 9.81
C PHE A 601 8.51 -4.90 8.82
N LYS A 602 9.22 -3.85 9.26
CA LYS A 602 10.21 -3.14 8.43
C LYS A 602 11.40 -4.03 8.06
N LYS A 603 11.85 -4.89 8.98
CA LYS A 603 12.91 -5.91 8.72
C LYS A 603 12.49 -6.89 7.62
N LEU A 604 11.19 -7.21 7.53
CA LEU A 604 10.62 -8.19 6.60
C LEU A 604 10.08 -7.61 5.30
N LYS A 605 9.89 -6.29 5.20
CA LYS A 605 9.29 -5.58 4.03
C LYS A 605 9.77 -6.11 2.67
N ASN A 606 11.08 -6.27 2.52
CA ASN A 606 11.73 -6.65 1.24
C ASN A 606 12.26 -8.10 1.25
N LYS A 607 11.86 -8.93 2.22
CA LYS A 607 12.32 -10.32 2.30
C LYS A 607 11.45 -11.22 1.44
N ASN A 608 12.10 -12.19 0.78
CA ASN A 608 11.42 -13.19 -0.04
C ASN A 608 10.94 -14.34 0.85
N LEU A 609 9.70 -14.25 1.33
CA LEU A 609 9.05 -15.35 2.03
C LEU A 609 8.83 -16.54 1.11
N LYS A 610 8.79 -17.74 1.71
CA LYS A 610 8.46 -18.99 1.02
C LYS A 610 7.06 -18.88 0.41
N TYR A 611 6.91 -19.37 -0.83
CA TYR A 611 5.60 -19.60 -1.44
C TYR A 611 5.23 -21.07 -1.30
N HIS A 612 3.98 -21.28 -0.91
CA HIS A 612 3.28 -22.55 -0.86
C HIS A 612 2.31 -22.59 -2.04
N PHE A 613 2.21 -23.73 -2.71
CA PHE A 613 1.40 -23.89 -3.91
C PHE A 613 0.28 -24.87 -3.60
N ILE A 614 -0.94 -24.34 -3.53
CA ILE A 614 -2.11 -25.08 -3.07
C ILE A 614 -3.05 -25.25 -4.25
N LYS A 615 -3.35 -26.50 -4.64
CA LYS A 615 -4.34 -26.80 -5.68
C LYS A 615 -5.73 -26.35 -5.17
N LYS A 616 -6.39 -25.49 -5.93
CA LYS A 616 -7.69 -24.89 -5.60
C LYS A 616 -8.59 -24.94 -6.83
N ARG A 617 -9.88 -25.13 -6.62
CA ARG A 617 -10.89 -24.89 -7.65
C ARG A 617 -11.04 -23.39 -7.87
N VAL A 618 -11.01 -22.94 -9.12
CA VAL A 618 -11.19 -21.53 -9.49
C VAL A 618 -12.68 -21.21 -9.41
N LYS A 619 -13.05 -20.14 -8.69
CA LYS A 619 -14.46 -19.72 -8.58
C LYS A 619 -15.03 -19.44 -9.98
N ASN A 620 -16.32 -19.76 -10.19
CA ASN A 620 -17.04 -19.53 -11.45
C ASN A 620 -16.49 -20.35 -12.64
N SER A 621 -15.82 -21.47 -12.37
CA SER A 621 -15.36 -22.43 -13.37
C SER A 621 -15.37 -23.82 -12.73
N GLU A 622 -16.49 -24.52 -12.85
CA GLU A 622 -16.75 -25.74 -12.07
C GLU A 622 -15.66 -26.83 -12.24
N ASP A 623 -14.98 -26.84 -13.39
CA ASP A 623 -14.01 -27.88 -13.74
C ASP A 623 -12.54 -27.44 -13.75
N ILE A 624 -12.23 -26.18 -13.41
CA ILE A 624 -10.84 -25.70 -13.48
C ILE A 624 -10.17 -25.75 -12.09
N PHE A 625 -9.17 -26.61 -11.97
CA PHE A 625 -8.23 -26.62 -10.85
C PHE A 625 -6.95 -25.88 -11.23
N ALA A 626 -6.50 -25.01 -10.35
CA ALA A 626 -5.26 -24.26 -10.52
C ALA A 626 -4.49 -24.16 -9.20
N TYR A 627 -3.18 -23.96 -9.30
CA TYR A 627 -2.30 -23.74 -8.16
C TYR A 627 -2.34 -22.27 -7.76
N LYS A 628 -2.70 -22.07 -6.49
CA LYS A 628 -2.62 -20.78 -5.81
C LYS A 628 -1.26 -20.65 -5.12
N SER A 629 -0.53 -19.58 -5.41
CA SER A 629 0.70 -19.23 -4.68
C SER A 629 0.38 -18.38 -3.45
N GLU A 630 0.65 -18.89 -2.24
CA GLU A 630 0.47 -18.16 -0.98
C GLU A 630 1.76 -18.12 -0.16
N SER A 631 1.99 -17.00 0.52
CA SER A 631 2.91 -16.93 1.66
C SER A 631 2.10 -16.85 2.95
N PHE A 632 2.59 -17.45 4.01
CA PHE A 632 2.00 -17.35 5.32
C PHE A 632 2.77 -16.34 6.19
N ILE A 633 2.06 -15.68 7.10
CA ILE A 633 2.66 -14.74 8.05
C ILE A 633 3.81 -15.39 8.84
N PHE A 634 3.65 -16.66 9.23
CA PHE A 634 4.66 -17.39 9.99
C PHE A 634 5.89 -17.82 9.19
N ASP A 635 5.86 -17.78 7.84
CA ASP A 635 7.07 -18.01 7.04
C ASP A 635 8.15 -16.96 7.35
N GLY A 636 7.72 -15.76 7.76
CA GLY A 636 8.62 -14.68 8.20
C GLY A 636 9.26 -14.91 9.56
N PHE A 637 8.73 -15.82 10.40
CA PHE A 637 9.16 -15.96 11.80
C PHE A 637 10.58 -16.51 11.93
N THR A 638 11.07 -17.20 10.92
CA THR A 638 12.46 -17.69 10.83
C THR A 638 13.49 -16.57 10.89
N TYR A 639 13.12 -15.34 10.49
CA TYR A 639 13.96 -14.16 10.56
C TYR A 639 13.98 -13.50 11.94
N ALA A 640 13.15 -13.95 12.90
CA ALA A 640 13.13 -13.42 14.24
C ALA A 640 14.39 -13.83 15.02
N ASN A 641 14.91 -12.89 15.80
CA ASN A 641 15.99 -13.18 16.75
C ASN A 641 15.45 -13.93 17.96
N LYS A 642 14.27 -13.53 18.45
CA LYS A 642 13.63 -14.16 19.61
C LYS A 642 12.14 -14.34 19.37
N ILE A 643 11.71 -15.61 19.42
CA ILE A 643 10.33 -16.03 19.29
C ILE A 643 9.99 -16.98 20.45
N ASN A 644 8.82 -16.79 21.06
CA ASN A 644 8.32 -17.65 22.12
C ASN A 644 6.82 -17.89 21.97
N THR A 645 6.34 -18.98 22.58
CA THR A 645 4.92 -19.33 22.63
C THR A 645 4.34 -19.09 24.02
N MET A 646 3.11 -18.56 24.05
CA MET A 646 2.30 -18.45 25.26
C MET A 646 1.14 -19.44 25.16
N LEU A 647 1.14 -20.44 26.04
CA LEU A 647 0.05 -21.38 26.22
C LEU A 647 -1.08 -20.73 27.01
N ASP A 648 -2.29 -20.86 26.51
CA ASP A 648 -3.53 -20.46 27.16
C ASP A 648 -4.62 -21.49 26.90
N ASP A 649 -5.69 -21.46 27.71
CA ASP A 649 -6.78 -22.41 27.62
C ASP A 649 -7.73 -22.03 26.47
N LYS A 650 -7.91 -22.97 25.54
CA LYS A 650 -8.66 -22.78 24.28
C LYS A 650 -10.03 -22.13 24.49
N GLN A 651 -10.74 -22.53 25.54
CA GLN A 651 -12.10 -22.05 25.85
C GLN A 651 -12.16 -20.55 26.20
N ASN A 652 -11.03 -19.91 26.49
CA ASN A 652 -10.97 -18.50 26.87
C ASN A 652 -10.74 -17.56 25.68
N PHE A 653 -10.25 -18.06 24.53
CA PHE A 653 -9.79 -17.17 23.46
C PHE A 653 -9.89 -17.74 22.03
N TYR A 654 -10.26 -19.01 21.85
CA TYR A 654 -10.18 -19.68 20.55
C TYR A 654 -11.46 -20.44 20.18
N ALA A 655 -12.28 -19.81 19.35
CA ALA A 655 -13.48 -20.38 18.77
C ALA A 655 -13.67 -19.92 17.30
N PRO A 656 -12.79 -20.32 16.37
CA PRO A 656 -12.87 -19.84 15.00
C PRO A 656 -14.00 -20.50 14.21
N ILE A 657 -14.63 -19.72 13.33
CA ILE A 657 -15.69 -20.18 12.43
C ILE A 657 -15.09 -20.58 11.09
N LYS A 658 -15.13 -21.89 10.85
CA LYS A 658 -14.60 -22.49 9.62
C LYS A 658 -15.70 -23.05 8.73
N ASP A 659 -16.76 -23.58 9.32
CA ASP A 659 -17.91 -24.19 8.67
C ASP A 659 -19.18 -24.07 9.56
N LYS A 660 -20.33 -24.50 9.03
CA LYS A 660 -21.61 -24.46 9.76
C LYS A 660 -21.63 -25.33 11.03
N LYS A 661 -20.83 -26.40 11.11
CA LYS A 661 -20.79 -27.29 12.28
C LYS A 661 -20.18 -26.59 13.49
N SER A 662 -19.27 -25.65 13.26
CA SER A 662 -18.65 -24.85 14.34
C SER A 662 -19.58 -23.84 15.02
N LEU A 663 -20.73 -23.47 14.42
CA LEU A 663 -21.58 -22.37 14.89
C LEU A 663 -22.10 -22.57 16.32
N LYS A 664 -22.77 -23.69 16.60
CA LYS A 664 -23.36 -23.96 17.93
C LYS A 664 -22.34 -23.90 19.06
N TYR A 665 -21.12 -24.40 18.80
CA TYR A 665 -20.04 -24.37 19.78
C TYR A 665 -19.54 -22.94 20.03
N VAL A 666 -19.44 -22.13 18.98
CA VAL A 666 -19.03 -20.73 19.07
C VAL A 666 -20.07 -19.91 19.85
N GLU A 667 -21.37 -20.08 19.53
CA GLU A 667 -22.48 -19.41 20.25
C GLU A 667 -22.48 -19.75 21.74
N LYS A 668 -22.29 -21.02 22.09
CA LYS A 668 -22.16 -21.46 23.50
C LYS A 668 -21.03 -20.71 24.22
N LEU A 669 -19.86 -20.60 23.60
CA LEU A 669 -18.71 -19.92 24.22
C LEU A 669 -18.90 -18.40 24.32
N LEU A 670 -19.52 -17.76 23.32
CA LEU A 670 -19.83 -16.33 23.37
C LEU A 670 -20.86 -16.01 24.46
N SER A 671 -21.85 -16.87 24.63
CA SER A 671 -22.83 -16.76 25.72
C SER A 671 -22.16 -16.87 27.10
N LEU A 672 -21.21 -17.78 27.27
CA LEU A 672 -20.42 -17.92 28.51
C LEU A 672 -19.52 -16.70 28.76
N GLU A 673 -18.89 -16.14 27.72
CA GLU A 673 -18.09 -14.91 27.82
C GLU A 673 -18.93 -13.74 28.32
N LYS A 674 -20.14 -13.56 27.77
CA LYS A 674 -21.08 -12.51 28.21
C LYS A 674 -21.52 -12.68 29.66
N ALA A 675 -21.84 -13.91 30.07
CA ALA A 675 -22.21 -14.21 31.45
C ALA A 675 -21.10 -13.82 32.44
N ASN A 676 -19.84 -14.19 32.12
CA ASN A 676 -18.69 -13.84 32.96
C ASN A 676 -18.42 -12.33 33.01
N GLN A 677 -18.66 -11.60 31.92
CA GLN A 677 -18.52 -10.13 31.91
C GLN A 677 -19.57 -9.42 32.77
N ASN A 678 -20.80 -9.95 32.83
CA ASN A 678 -21.86 -9.40 33.68
C ASN A 678 -21.64 -9.67 35.18
N VAL A 679 -20.91 -10.73 35.54
CA VAL A 679 -20.54 -11.02 36.93
C VAL A 679 -19.38 -10.14 37.42
N LEU A 680 -18.56 -9.60 36.50
CA LEU A 680 -17.41 -8.74 36.80
C LEU A 680 -17.73 -7.23 36.80
N LYS A 681 -18.91 -6.84 36.28
CA LYS A 681 -19.46 -5.48 36.34
C LYS A 681 -20.32 -5.34 37.58
#